data_AF-A0A518H759-F1
#
_entry.id   AF-A0A518H759-F1
#
_cell.length_a   1.000
_cell.length_b   1.000
_cell.length_c   1.000
_cell.angle_alpha   90.00
_cell.angle_beta   90.00
_cell.angle_gamma   90.00
#
_symmetry.space_group_name_H-M   'P 1'
#
loop_
_entity.id
_entity.type
_entity.pdbx_description
1 polymer ?
#
loop_
_entity_poly.entity_id
_entity_poly.type
_entity_poly.pdbx_seq_one_letter_code
_entity_poly.pdbx_strand_id
1 'polypeptide(L)'
;MNQQDRSRATTPDVAHRRFTDRVAPIGEADWLDTYRAMALARRVDAAEADLTSRGLAFFSCPCTGHEAMAVLARLLTDDDWLHLHYRDKALWIARGLSPSALLHNVVAGADSPSAGRQMTPFVGDPALKILCQNVPVGNHAPQAVGVAAAVVDRPGRPVVLCSMGDGASQEGEVLEAIAEAVRRSLPVLFLVEDNGLSISTRTAGKTFYSLPDGYDPPTHHQGLPIHRLDGRDPIGLFEGLAPVVSRMRGDRRPAIVVVSVDRLTSHTNADDDRVYRSAEEVDRARRLGDPLANLRRRLIEGGIPAGTLGRIDEEADSSVRVAVEAALASPDPDPVPDAKAPLPPPLLDPEREYRGTPGGDRLTMLEAIRAVLRHRLASDPRVTLCGQDIEDPKGDVFGVTRGLSTAFPGRVLNAALAESTIVGGAIGRAMVGERPVAFLQFADFLPVAFNQIHSELGSLWWRSAGTFSCPVILMVACGGYRPGLGPFHAQTMESLAAHVPGVDVFMPSTAPDAAGLLNAAFESGRPTILFYPKIALNDRDRTTSADVIGQLALPGRARYARRGDDLTLVCWGATVALAEKVADAIADQVGLGVEVIDLRSLSPWDRDAVRDSARRTGRLLVVHEDNLTVGFGAEVVADVAESVGPAVRCRRVARPDTYIPCNFSAQLEILPSFRRTLEAAAGLLGLELSWDLGGVGVGSRATTIEARGTSPADESVTVLSWKVRPGDSVRSGEPIAELVADKAVFDFVSPIDGQVSRLSAAEGEAVRVGSPLLEIEASSTPSGLPRRRPTREEHGRPVLRRRAPSAIVTGTSTVDATIRLGVPSVCLGSAVVRNADLLARLPGWTEADILKRTGIASRRRLGPGESAQSLAEAAARAALDVAGLSPTDLDLIICCTGTPGVISPSLACRVLHALGEATGTKPEVPAYDLAAACSGYLFGLANAFDFTQARPDSRVLLLTAEALSPLADPGDFDTAILFGDAATATVVLGPDAPPGGVPTLGRLRRPVLSSRGEPGEILRVPAGGDGFLAMDGLRVYAEAVRRMISLLGSACEADGVSPGELDLIVPHQANARIINDIRMRLGLDPGRAFVHLRDVGNTSSSSIPLALADLASRGALPRSIGLTAFGAGFTFGAALLRGEERPARPARG
;
A
#
# COMPACT_ATOMS: atom_id res chain seq x y z
N MET A 1 -54.80 -30.47 -0.23
CA MET A 1 -55.97 -29.82 -0.86
C MET A 1 -55.60 -28.36 -1.11
N ASN A 2 -54.69 -28.13 -2.06
CA ASN A 2 -54.92 -27.65 -3.45
C ASN A 2 -55.02 -26.12 -3.58
N GLN A 3 -53.84 -25.47 -3.57
CA GLN A 3 -53.55 -24.20 -4.23
C GLN A 3 -52.09 -24.23 -4.70
N GLN A 4 -51.85 -24.79 -5.88
CA GLN A 4 -50.57 -24.71 -6.60
C GLN A 4 -50.79 -25.22 -8.03
N ASP A 5 -51.46 -24.43 -8.88
CA ASP A 5 -51.39 -24.67 -10.33
C ASP A 5 -51.96 -23.51 -11.17
N ARG A 6 -51.34 -22.31 -11.16
CA ARG A 6 -51.61 -21.25 -12.17
C ARG A 6 -50.44 -20.28 -12.32
N SER A 7 -49.43 -20.65 -13.12
CA SER A 7 -48.64 -19.73 -13.96
C SER A 7 -47.59 -20.47 -14.81
N ARG A 8 -48.00 -21.54 -15.51
CA ARG A 8 -47.25 -21.97 -16.71
C ARG A 8 -47.68 -21.08 -17.87
N ALA A 9 -46.94 -19.98 -18.07
CA ALA A 9 -46.94 -19.29 -19.35
C ALA A 9 -46.26 -20.24 -20.35
N THR A 10 -47.11 -20.84 -21.18
CA THR A 10 -46.77 -21.64 -22.35
C THR A 10 -45.71 -20.96 -23.21
N THR A 11 -44.58 -21.64 -23.39
CA THR A 11 -43.72 -21.49 -24.58
C THR A 11 -44.62 -21.42 -25.83
N PRO A 12 -44.41 -20.47 -26.76
CA PRO A 12 -45.06 -20.56 -28.05
C PRO A 12 -44.60 -21.87 -28.69
N ASP A 13 -45.57 -22.69 -29.03
CA ASP A 13 -45.44 -23.88 -29.85
C ASP A 13 -44.64 -23.49 -31.10
N VAL A 14 -43.41 -24.01 -31.24
CA VAL A 14 -42.59 -23.81 -32.43
C VAL A 14 -43.29 -24.57 -33.55
N ALA A 15 -44.17 -23.87 -34.27
CA ALA A 15 -44.87 -24.40 -35.41
C ALA A 15 -43.85 -25.06 -36.35
N HIS A 16 -44.00 -26.37 -36.54
CA HIS A 16 -43.31 -27.15 -37.57
C HIS A 16 -43.60 -26.55 -38.96
N ARG A 17 -42.78 -25.58 -39.39
CA ARG A 17 -42.78 -25.14 -40.78
C ARG A 17 -42.17 -26.26 -41.61
N ARG A 18 -43.00 -26.87 -42.47
CA ARG A 18 -42.55 -27.81 -43.51
C ARG A 18 -41.57 -27.07 -44.44
N PHE A 19 -40.43 -27.71 -44.67
CA PHE A 19 -39.40 -27.31 -45.61
C PHE A 19 -39.91 -27.59 -47.03
N THR A 20 -40.51 -26.61 -47.70
CA THR A 20 -40.90 -26.78 -49.12
C THR A 20 -40.47 -25.68 -50.06
N ASP A 21 -39.73 -24.64 -49.64
CA ASP A 21 -39.15 -23.71 -50.62
C ASP A 21 -37.76 -23.22 -50.18
N ARG A 22 -36.76 -23.72 -50.91
CA ARG A 22 -35.36 -23.28 -51.00
C ARG A 22 -34.50 -23.50 -49.75
N VAL A 23 -33.39 -24.21 -49.96
CA VAL A 23 -32.18 -24.12 -49.13
C VAL A 23 -31.93 -22.65 -48.81
N ALA A 24 -31.55 -22.38 -47.55
CA ALA A 24 -31.20 -21.07 -47.00
C ALA A 24 -30.24 -20.26 -47.94
N PRO A 25 -30.01 -18.95 -47.71
CA PRO A 25 -29.27 -18.06 -48.63
C PRO A 25 -27.83 -18.47 -49.05
N ILE A 26 -27.29 -19.56 -48.49
CA ILE A 26 -25.94 -20.11 -48.74
C ILE A 26 -26.04 -21.56 -49.25
N GLY A 27 -25.02 -22.03 -49.96
CA GLY A 27 -25.09 -23.30 -50.70
C GLY A 27 -24.98 -24.55 -49.83
N GLU A 28 -25.25 -25.72 -50.42
CA GLU A 28 -25.06 -27.03 -49.76
C GLU A 28 -23.64 -27.19 -49.20
N ALA A 29 -22.62 -26.77 -49.96
CA ALA A 29 -21.22 -26.84 -49.55
C ALA A 29 -20.94 -26.04 -48.26
N ASP A 30 -21.55 -24.85 -48.10
CA ASP A 30 -21.36 -24.02 -46.92
C ASP A 30 -21.91 -24.69 -45.64
N TRP A 31 -23.03 -25.39 -45.77
CA TRP A 31 -23.62 -26.15 -44.67
C TRP A 31 -22.82 -27.41 -44.34
N LEU A 32 -22.25 -28.09 -45.33
CA LEU A 32 -21.35 -29.21 -45.10
C LEU A 32 -20.07 -28.78 -44.39
N ASP A 33 -19.51 -27.61 -44.74
CA ASP A 33 -18.34 -27.05 -44.07
C ASP A 33 -18.66 -26.63 -42.62
N THR A 34 -19.82 -26.01 -42.41
CA THR A 34 -20.31 -25.68 -41.06
C THR A 34 -20.48 -26.94 -40.22
N TYR A 35 -21.15 -27.97 -40.77
CA TYR A 35 -21.30 -29.27 -40.12
C TYR A 35 -19.95 -29.91 -39.81
N ARG A 36 -18.97 -29.84 -40.74
CA ARG A 36 -17.60 -30.34 -40.53
C ARG A 36 -16.92 -29.66 -39.35
N ALA A 37 -17.00 -28.34 -39.24
CA ALA A 37 -16.40 -27.60 -38.13
C ALA A 37 -17.04 -27.97 -36.78
N MET A 38 -18.37 -28.06 -36.73
CA MET A 38 -19.11 -28.49 -35.53
C MET A 38 -18.76 -29.94 -35.15
N ALA A 39 -18.72 -30.83 -36.13
CA ALA A 39 -18.36 -32.21 -35.95
C ALA A 39 -16.95 -32.33 -35.38
N LEU A 40 -15.99 -31.64 -35.97
CA LEU A 40 -14.58 -31.66 -35.56
C LEU A 40 -14.39 -31.11 -34.14
N ALA A 41 -15.07 -30.00 -33.79
CA ALA A 41 -15.04 -29.45 -32.43
C ALA A 41 -15.52 -30.46 -31.38
N ARG A 42 -16.61 -31.19 -31.65
CA ARG A 42 -17.13 -32.25 -30.77
C ARG A 42 -16.10 -33.37 -30.53
N ARG A 43 -15.31 -33.73 -31.56
CA ARG A 43 -14.28 -34.77 -31.43
C ARG A 43 -13.06 -34.26 -30.68
N VAL A 44 -12.67 -33.00 -30.89
CA VAL A 44 -11.62 -32.35 -30.09
C VAL A 44 -12.02 -32.33 -28.62
N ASP A 45 -13.24 -31.90 -28.30
CA ASP A 45 -13.79 -31.95 -26.93
C ASP A 45 -13.70 -33.34 -26.30
N ALA A 46 -14.11 -34.38 -27.05
CA ALA A 46 -14.04 -35.77 -26.58
C ALA A 46 -12.59 -36.23 -26.35
N ALA A 47 -11.66 -35.84 -27.23
CA ALA A 47 -10.25 -36.14 -27.07
C ALA A 47 -9.63 -35.42 -25.86
N GLU A 48 -9.96 -34.14 -25.64
CA GLU A 48 -9.52 -33.41 -24.44
C GLU A 48 -10.05 -34.07 -23.15
N ALA A 49 -11.31 -34.52 -23.16
CA ALA A 49 -11.90 -35.26 -22.05
C ALA A 49 -11.20 -36.61 -21.81
N ASP A 50 -10.87 -37.36 -22.87
CA ASP A 50 -10.09 -38.59 -22.76
C ASP A 50 -8.70 -38.31 -22.17
N LEU A 51 -7.95 -37.35 -22.75
CA LEU A 51 -6.62 -36.98 -22.29
C LEU A 51 -6.60 -36.57 -20.82
N THR A 52 -7.56 -35.76 -20.39
CA THR A 52 -7.69 -35.36 -18.98
C THR A 52 -8.07 -36.54 -18.07
N SER A 53 -8.96 -37.43 -18.49
CA SER A 53 -9.34 -38.62 -17.72
C SER A 53 -8.18 -39.62 -17.55
N ARG A 54 -7.26 -39.66 -18.51
CA ARG A 54 -6.03 -40.49 -18.47
C ARG A 54 -4.86 -39.81 -17.75
N GLY A 55 -5.01 -38.56 -17.30
CA GLY A 55 -3.94 -37.80 -16.64
C GLY A 55 -2.83 -37.33 -17.58
N LEU A 56 -3.09 -37.27 -18.89
CA LEU A 56 -2.14 -36.77 -19.90
C LEU A 56 -2.36 -35.28 -20.24
N ALA A 57 -3.46 -34.73 -19.77
CA ALA A 57 -3.74 -33.30 -19.72
C ALA A 57 -4.39 -32.98 -18.37
N PHE A 58 -4.39 -31.72 -17.96
CA PHE A 58 -4.85 -31.34 -16.61
C PHE A 58 -6.20 -30.64 -16.60
N PHE A 59 -6.51 -29.87 -17.64
CA PHE A 59 -7.69 -29.00 -17.64
C PHE A 59 -8.33 -28.90 -19.03
N SER A 60 -9.64 -29.09 -19.09
CA SER A 60 -10.43 -28.90 -20.31
C SER A 60 -11.76 -28.22 -20.01
N CYS A 61 -12.20 -27.40 -20.95
CA CYS A 61 -13.51 -26.75 -20.92
C CYS A 61 -14.29 -27.15 -22.18
N PRO A 62 -15.33 -28.00 -22.06
CA PRO A 62 -16.09 -28.48 -23.21
C PRO A 62 -16.86 -27.36 -23.92
N CYS A 63 -16.89 -27.35 -25.25
CA CYS A 63 -17.81 -26.55 -26.06
C CYS A 63 -19.15 -27.26 -26.33
N THR A 64 -19.31 -28.51 -25.90
CA THR A 64 -20.47 -29.35 -26.23
C THR A 64 -21.81 -28.67 -25.89
N GLY A 65 -22.59 -28.37 -26.95
CA GLY A 65 -23.85 -27.61 -26.89
C GLY A 65 -23.77 -26.18 -27.47
N HIS A 66 -22.56 -25.65 -27.66
CA HIS A 66 -22.29 -24.31 -28.20
C HIS A 66 -21.85 -24.33 -29.68
N GLU A 67 -21.79 -25.49 -30.33
CA GLU A 67 -21.14 -25.65 -31.64
C GLU A 67 -21.79 -24.84 -32.76
N ALA A 68 -23.05 -24.44 -32.59
CA ALA A 68 -23.77 -23.63 -33.57
C ALA A 68 -23.09 -22.29 -33.90
N MET A 69 -22.19 -21.79 -33.03
CA MET A 69 -21.43 -20.56 -33.29
C MET A 69 -20.57 -20.64 -34.57
N ALA A 70 -20.29 -21.85 -35.09
CA ALA A 70 -19.64 -22.04 -36.39
C ALA A 70 -20.33 -21.29 -37.55
N VAL A 71 -21.65 -21.04 -37.47
CA VAL A 71 -22.38 -20.30 -38.54
C VAL A 71 -21.86 -18.88 -38.74
N LEU A 72 -21.26 -18.26 -37.71
CA LEU A 72 -20.69 -16.91 -37.81
C LEU A 72 -19.56 -16.85 -38.83
N ALA A 73 -18.81 -17.94 -39.06
CA ALA A 73 -17.76 -18.00 -40.07
C ALA A 73 -18.28 -17.81 -41.50
N ARG A 74 -19.59 -17.92 -41.74
CA ARG A 74 -20.22 -17.64 -43.04
C ARG A 74 -20.66 -16.17 -43.19
N LEU A 75 -20.69 -15.43 -42.09
CA LEU A 75 -21.10 -14.00 -42.04
C LEU A 75 -19.90 -13.06 -41.87
N LEU A 76 -18.80 -13.60 -41.33
CA LEU A 76 -17.53 -12.93 -41.16
C LEU A 76 -16.64 -13.11 -42.41
N THR A 77 -15.75 -12.16 -42.58
CA THR A 77 -14.74 -12.01 -43.64
C THR A 77 -13.37 -12.09 -43.01
N ASP A 78 -12.32 -12.28 -43.81
CA ASP A 78 -10.93 -12.29 -43.31
C ASP A 78 -10.51 -10.94 -42.72
N ASP A 79 -11.28 -9.87 -42.94
CA ASP A 79 -11.02 -8.55 -42.37
C ASP A 79 -11.46 -8.40 -40.91
N ASP A 80 -12.38 -9.23 -40.43
CA ASP A 80 -12.96 -9.14 -39.09
C ASP A 80 -12.03 -9.65 -38.00
N TRP A 81 -12.24 -9.14 -36.79
CA TRP A 81 -11.45 -9.47 -35.60
C TRP A 81 -12.32 -10.14 -34.55
N LEU A 82 -11.80 -11.20 -33.93
CA LEU A 82 -12.60 -12.09 -33.10
C LEU A 82 -12.00 -12.22 -31.70
N HIS A 83 -12.69 -11.67 -30.70
CA HIS A 83 -12.56 -12.12 -29.32
C HIS A 83 -13.63 -13.19 -29.07
N LEU A 84 -13.18 -14.42 -28.89
CA LEU A 84 -14.02 -15.61 -28.88
C LEU A 84 -14.17 -16.14 -27.47
N HIS A 85 -15.39 -16.48 -27.07
CA HIS A 85 -15.65 -17.12 -25.80
C HIS A 85 -14.91 -18.46 -25.73
N TYR A 86 -14.49 -18.88 -24.55
CA TYR A 86 -13.73 -20.11 -24.39
C TYR A 86 -14.49 -21.40 -24.82
N ARG A 87 -15.79 -21.30 -25.14
CA ARG A 87 -16.62 -22.37 -25.73
C ARG A 87 -16.77 -22.28 -27.25
N ASP A 88 -16.18 -21.30 -27.93
CA ASP A 88 -16.31 -21.06 -29.37
C ASP A 88 -15.44 -21.99 -30.26
N LYS A 89 -15.09 -23.21 -29.80
CA LYS A 89 -14.21 -24.12 -30.54
C LYS A 89 -14.65 -24.41 -31.98
N ALA A 90 -15.95 -24.56 -32.19
CA ALA A 90 -16.49 -24.76 -33.52
C ALA A 90 -16.29 -23.53 -34.42
N LEU A 91 -16.34 -22.32 -33.86
CA LEU A 91 -16.04 -21.09 -34.59
C LEU A 91 -14.53 -20.90 -34.83
N TRP A 92 -13.66 -21.26 -33.88
CA TRP A 92 -12.20 -21.31 -34.12
C TRP A 92 -11.87 -22.19 -35.32
N ILE A 93 -12.42 -23.42 -35.35
CA ILE A 93 -12.20 -24.37 -36.45
C ILE A 93 -12.80 -23.84 -37.75
N ALA A 94 -14.03 -23.31 -37.72
CA ALA A 94 -14.68 -22.76 -38.91
C ALA A 94 -13.93 -21.54 -39.49
N ARG A 95 -13.17 -20.81 -38.65
CA ARG A 95 -12.29 -19.72 -39.04
C ARG A 95 -10.95 -20.19 -39.59
N GLY A 96 -10.60 -21.47 -39.42
CA GLY A 96 -9.39 -22.08 -39.97
C GLY A 96 -8.37 -22.55 -38.93
N LEU A 97 -8.66 -22.45 -37.63
CA LEU A 97 -7.75 -22.95 -36.59
C LEU A 97 -7.71 -24.49 -36.65
N SER A 98 -6.51 -25.05 -36.69
CA SER A 98 -6.36 -26.50 -36.80
C SER A 98 -6.69 -27.22 -35.47
N PRO A 99 -7.23 -28.45 -35.53
CA PRO A 99 -7.37 -29.30 -34.33
C PRO A 99 -6.04 -29.54 -33.61
N SER A 100 -4.95 -29.58 -34.38
CA SER A 100 -3.60 -29.73 -33.84
C SER A 100 -3.23 -28.57 -32.93
N ALA A 101 -3.53 -27.32 -33.31
CA ALA A 101 -3.26 -26.16 -32.44
C ALA A 101 -4.03 -26.24 -31.11
N LEU A 102 -5.29 -26.67 -31.13
CA LEU A 102 -6.11 -26.85 -29.93
C LEU A 102 -5.57 -27.97 -29.02
N LEU A 103 -5.19 -29.11 -29.60
CA LEU A 103 -4.70 -30.27 -28.85
C LEU A 103 -3.27 -30.06 -28.33
N HIS A 104 -2.40 -29.34 -29.04
CA HIS A 104 -1.11 -28.93 -28.46
C HIS A 104 -1.31 -28.01 -27.24
N ASN A 105 -2.31 -27.13 -27.30
CA ASN A 105 -2.61 -26.25 -26.18
C ASN A 105 -3.19 -27.01 -24.97
N VAL A 106 -3.96 -28.09 -25.16
CA VAL A 106 -4.51 -28.87 -24.03
C VAL A 106 -3.44 -29.64 -23.24
N VAL A 107 -2.40 -30.13 -23.94
CA VAL A 107 -1.25 -30.81 -23.30
C VAL A 107 -0.19 -29.84 -22.80
N ALA A 108 -0.33 -28.54 -23.10
CA ALA A 108 0.62 -27.48 -22.73
C ALA A 108 2.07 -27.72 -23.20
N GLY A 109 2.25 -28.37 -24.36
CA GLY A 109 3.57 -28.65 -24.94
C GLY A 109 4.25 -27.42 -25.56
N ALA A 110 5.55 -27.54 -25.84
CA ALA A 110 6.36 -26.50 -26.48
C ALA A 110 5.82 -26.04 -27.85
N ASP A 111 5.21 -26.96 -28.60
CA ASP A 111 4.66 -26.69 -29.94
C ASP A 111 3.26 -26.04 -29.90
N SER A 112 2.73 -25.78 -28.69
CA SER A 112 1.46 -25.05 -28.56
C SER A 112 1.60 -23.57 -28.96
N PRO A 113 0.51 -22.92 -29.42
CA PRO A 113 0.54 -21.49 -29.78
C PRO A 113 1.01 -20.54 -28.66
N SER A 114 0.92 -21.00 -27.40
CA SER A 114 1.36 -20.26 -26.22
C SER A 114 2.66 -20.78 -25.59
N ALA A 115 3.30 -21.79 -26.20
CA ALA A 115 4.44 -22.51 -25.64
C ALA A 115 4.20 -22.96 -24.18
N GLY A 116 2.98 -23.44 -23.89
CA GLY A 116 2.55 -23.92 -22.57
C GLY A 116 2.29 -22.85 -21.52
N ARG A 117 2.32 -21.55 -21.87
CA ARG A 117 2.18 -20.44 -20.92
C ARG A 117 0.74 -20.01 -20.66
N GLN A 118 -0.18 -20.38 -21.53
CA GLN A 118 -1.59 -19.99 -21.46
C GLN A 118 -2.47 -21.16 -21.03
N MET A 119 -3.56 -20.87 -20.32
CA MET A 119 -4.55 -21.88 -20.00
C MET A 119 -5.23 -22.41 -21.28
N THR A 120 -5.55 -23.69 -21.27
CA THR A 120 -5.91 -24.49 -22.46
C THR A 120 -7.03 -23.91 -23.37
N PRO A 121 -8.08 -23.21 -22.88
CA PRO A 121 -9.17 -22.79 -23.74
C PRO A 121 -9.03 -21.35 -24.28
N PHE A 122 -7.88 -20.68 -24.11
CA PHE A 122 -7.68 -19.27 -24.53
C PHE A 122 -6.66 -19.13 -25.66
N VAL A 123 -6.85 -19.88 -26.74
CA VAL A 123 -5.95 -19.85 -27.91
C VAL A 123 -6.13 -18.54 -28.69
N GLY A 124 -5.01 -17.95 -29.10
CA GLY A 124 -4.96 -16.81 -30.02
C GLY A 124 -4.21 -17.16 -31.31
N ASP A 125 -4.57 -16.50 -32.41
CA ASP A 125 -3.93 -16.63 -33.71
C ASP A 125 -4.00 -15.29 -34.47
N PRO A 126 -2.87 -14.56 -34.57
CA PRO A 126 -2.83 -13.27 -35.28
C PRO A 126 -3.16 -13.37 -36.78
N ALA A 127 -2.82 -14.48 -37.45
CA ALA A 127 -3.07 -14.66 -38.88
C ALA A 127 -4.56 -14.81 -39.18
N LEU A 128 -5.29 -15.47 -38.28
CA LEU A 128 -6.75 -15.64 -38.34
C LEU A 128 -7.53 -14.50 -37.68
N LYS A 129 -6.83 -13.52 -37.09
CA LYS A 129 -7.38 -12.40 -36.30
C LYS A 129 -8.22 -12.87 -35.10
N ILE A 130 -7.82 -14.00 -34.52
CA ILE A 130 -8.35 -14.52 -33.26
C ILE A 130 -7.49 -13.95 -32.14
N LEU A 131 -8.06 -13.04 -31.37
CA LEU A 131 -7.33 -12.29 -30.35
C LEU A 131 -7.14 -13.15 -29.09
N CYS A 132 -5.94 -13.07 -28.50
CA CYS A 132 -5.59 -13.85 -27.32
C CYS A 132 -6.33 -13.34 -26.07
N GLN A 133 -7.14 -14.18 -25.43
CA GLN A 133 -7.93 -13.85 -24.23
C GLN A 133 -7.27 -14.35 -22.94
N ASN A 134 -7.76 -13.91 -21.78
CA ASN A 134 -7.33 -14.39 -20.47
C ASN A 134 -8.51 -15.01 -19.69
N VAL A 135 -8.22 -15.51 -18.48
CA VAL A 135 -9.22 -16.17 -17.61
C VAL A 135 -10.27 -15.21 -17.05
N PRO A 136 -9.91 -14.00 -16.54
CA PRO A 136 -10.90 -13.02 -16.12
C PRO A 136 -11.90 -12.68 -17.23
N VAL A 137 -13.13 -13.19 -17.09
CA VAL A 137 -14.16 -13.04 -18.10
C VAL A 137 -14.59 -11.58 -18.22
N GLY A 138 -14.98 -11.14 -19.43
CA GLY A 138 -15.44 -9.77 -19.67
C GLY A 138 -14.31 -8.76 -19.93
N ASN A 139 -13.07 -9.03 -19.51
CA ASN A 139 -11.91 -8.14 -19.72
C ASN A 139 -11.65 -7.78 -21.19
N HIS A 140 -11.99 -8.66 -22.12
CA HIS A 140 -11.79 -8.45 -23.55
C HIS A 140 -12.82 -7.49 -24.17
N ALA A 141 -13.90 -7.13 -23.48
CA ALA A 141 -14.94 -6.29 -24.07
C ALA A 141 -14.45 -4.86 -24.36
N PRO A 142 -13.77 -4.15 -23.44
CA PRO A 142 -13.11 -2.88 -23.77
C PRO A 142 -12.05 -2.99 -24.88
N GLN A 143 -11.33 -4.12 -24.94
CA GLN A 143 -10.35 -4.37 -26.01
C GLN A 143 -11.04 -4.47 -27.38
N ALA A 144 -12.18 -5.18 -27.48
CA ALA A 144 -12.97 -5.25 -28.70
C ALA A 144 -13.39 -3.86 -29.21
N VAL A 145 -13.72 -2.94 -28.30
CA VAL A 145 -14.00 -1.54 -28.63
C VAL A 145 -12.77 -0.82 -29.15
N GLY A 146 -11.61 -1.04 -28.51
CA GLY A 146 -10.31 -0.53 -28.96
C GLY A 146 -9.96 -0.99 -30.38
N VAL A 147 -10.07 -2.29 -30.63
CA VAL A 147 -9.88 -2.93 -31.94
C VAL A 147 -10.81 -2.27 -32.96
N ALA A 148 -12.12 -2.20 -32.66
CA ALA A 148 -13.10 -1.62 -33.58
C ALA A 148 -12.76 -0.17 -33.93
N ALA A 149 -12.31 0.61 -32.94
CA ALA A 149 -11.94 1.99 -33.14
C ALA A 149 -10.64 2.19 -33.95
N ALA A 150 -9.75 1.20 -34.01
CA ALA A 150 -8.55 1.20 -34.86
C ALA A 150 -8.84 0.70 -36.28
N VAL A 151 -9.89 -0.10 -36.47
CA VAL A 151 -10.19 -0.72 -37.77
C VAL A 151 -11.42 -0.14 -38.47
N VAL A 152 -12.15 0.78 -37.82
CA VAL A 152 -13.46 1.29 -38.28
C VAL A 152 -13.41 1.86 -39.70
N ASP A 153 -12.33 2.55 -40.04
CA ASP A 153 -12.11 3.23 -41.32
C ASP A 153 -11.42 2.35 -42.38
N ARG A 154 -11.15 1.07 -42.08
CA ARG A 154 -10.50 0.17 -43.05
C ARG A 154 -11.45 -0.15 -44.21
N PRO A 155 -10.97 -0.21 -45.47
CA PRO A 155 -11.80 -0.44 -46.66
C PRO A 155 -12.66 -1.70 -46.61
N GLY A 156 -12.19 -2.77 -45.95
CA GLY A 156 -12.92 -4.02 -45.76
C GLY A 156 -14.14 -3.93 -44.84
N ARG A 157 -14.39 -2.76 -44.24
CA ARG A 157 -15.47 -2.50 -43.28
C ARG A 157 -15.57 -3.62 -42.22
N PRO A 158 -14.47 -3.89 -41.51
CA PRO A 158 -14.43 -4.97 -40.54
C PRO A 158 -15.45 -4.75 -39.41
N VAL A 159 -15.98 -5.85 -38.90
CA VAL A 159 -16.76 -5.99 -37.68
C VAL A 159 -15.85 -6.63 -36.63
N VAL A 160 -16.04 -6.27 -35.36
CA VAL A 160 -15.35 -6.91 -34.25
C VAL A 160 -16.33 -7.76 -33.48
N LEU A 161 -16.08 -9.06 -33.39
CA LEU A 161 -16.86 -9.98 -32.58
C LEU A 161 -16.34 -9.96 -31.13
N CYS A 162 -17.22 -9.69 -30.19
CA CYS A 162 -17.01 -9.83 -28.76
C CYS A 162 -17.96 -10.92 -28.25
N SER A 163 -17.52 -12.17 -28.32
CA SER A 163 -18.28 -13.32 -27.82
C SER A 163 -18.00 -13.55 -26.33
N MET A 164 -19.04 -13.90 -25.57
CA MET A 164 -18.97 -14.11 -24.13
C MET A 164 -20.12 -14.99 -23.62
N GLY A 165 -19.96 -15.60 -22.46
CA GLY A 165 -21.07 -16.27 -21.77
C GLY A 165 -22.03 -15.30 -21.05
N ASP A 166 -23.23 -15.76 -20.75
CA ASP A 166 -24.23 -15.09 -19.91
C ASP A 166 -23.69 -14.60 -18.56
N GLY A 167 -22.85 -15.39 -17.89
CA GLY A 167 -22.18 -14.98 -16.65
C GLY A 167 -21.31 -13.72 -16.83
N ALA A 168 -20.48 -13.70 -17.88
CA ALA A 168 -19.54 -12.61 -18.16
C ALA A 168 -20.25 -11.30 -18.54
N SER A 169 -21.47 -11.40 -19.07
CA SER A 169 -22.28 -10.23 -19.46
C SER A 169 -22.63 -9.28 -18.31
N GLN A 170 -22.42 -9.72 -17.06
CA GLN A 170 -22.66 -8.96 -15.83
C GLN A 170 -21.48 -8.10 -15.38
N GLU A 171 -20.29 -8.31 -15.95
CA GLU A 171 -19.08 -7.57 -15.56
C GLU A 171 -19.19 -6.08 -15.92
N GLY A 172 -18.74 -5.21 -15.00
CA GLY A 172 -18.82 -3.76 -15.19
C GLY A 172 -18.16 -3.28 -16.48
N GLU A 173 -17.01 -3.86 -16.83
CA GLU A 173 -16.26 -3.52 -18.04
C GLU A 173 -17.01 -3.90 -19.33
N VAL A 174 -17.90 -4.90 -19.31
CA VAL A 174 -18.76 -5.23 -20.46
C VAL A 174 -19.80 -4.14 -20.66
N LEU A 175 -20.41 -3.66 -19.57
CA LEU A 175 -21.41 -2.58 -19.64
C LEU A 175 -20.77 -1.27 -20.12
N GLU A 176 -19.55 -0.96 -19.65
CA GLU A 176 -18.77 0.17 -20.14
C GLU A 176 -18.44 0.04 -21.63
N ALA A 177 -17.99 -1.15 -22.07
CA ALA A 177 -17.65 -1.40 -23.47
C ALA A 177 -18.85 -1.21 -24.41
N ILE A 178 -20.04 -1.69 -24.02
CA ILE A 178 -21.27 -1.47 -24.80
C ILE A 178 -21.57 0.03 -24.88
N ALA A 179 -21.52 0.75 -23.75
CA ALA A 179 -21.77 2.19 -23.72
C ALA A 179 -20.77 2.96 -24.60
N GLU A 180 -19.49 2.61 -24.56
CA GLU A 180 -18.45 3.24 -25.36
C GLU A 180 -18.62 2.96 -26.87
N ALA A 181 -18.96 1.72 -27.24
CA ALA A 181 -19.24 1.36 -28.62
C ALA A 181 -20.44 2.14 -29.18
N VAL A 182 -21.49 2.34 -28.38
CA VAL A 182 -22.64 3.17 -28.75
C VAL A 182 -22.21 4.64 -28.90
N ARG A 183 -21.52 5.19 -27.89
CA ARG A 183 -21.07 6.59 -27.87
C ARG A 183 -20.23 6.95 -29.09
N ARG A 184 -19.35 6.03 -29.52
CA ARG A 184 -18.45 6.23 -30.66
C ARG A 184 -18.97 5.65 -31.98
N SER A 185 -20.14 5.04 -32.00
CA SER A 185 -20.70 4.34 -33.18
C SER A 185 -19.68 3.36 -33.79
N LEU A 186 -19.27 2.37 -33.00
CA LEU A 186 -18.28 1.37 -33.37
C LEU A 186 -18.92 0.02 -33.69
N PRO A 187 -18.52 -0.69 -34.76
CA PRO A 187 -19.15 -1.93 -35.22
C PRO A 187 -18.72 -3.16 -34.41
N VAL A 188 -19.03 -3.17 -33.11
CA VAL A 188 -18.80 -4.30 -32.21
C VAL A 188 -20.06 -5.15 -32.10
N LEU A 189 -19.94 -6.45 -32.35
CA LEU A 189 -21.02 -7.43 -32.14
C LEU A 189 -20.82 -8.04 -30.76
N PHE A 190 -21.63 -7.61 -29.80
CA PHE A 190 -21.68 -8.21 -28.47
C PHE A 190 -22.58 -9.43 -28.52
N LEU A 191 -21.97 -10.62 -28.57
CA LEU A 191 -22.65 -11.90 -28.66
C LEU A 191 -22.60 -12.60 -27.31
N VAL A 192 -23.77 -12.76 -26.68
CA VAL A 192 -23.91 -13.47 -25.41
C VAL A 192 -24.44 -14.87 -25.69
N GLU A 193 -23.62 -15.87 -25.39
CA GLU A 193 -24.00 -17.28 -25.40
C GLU A 193 -24.65 -17.67 -24.08
N ASP A 194 -25.98 -17.71 -24.07
CA ASP A 194 -26.80 -17.92 -22.88
C ASP A 194 -27.19 -19.40 -22.73
N ASN A 195 -26.39 -20.13 -21.94
CA ASN A 195 -26.73 -21.49 -21.52
C ASN A 195 -27.51 -21.55 -20.19
N GLY A 196 -27.89 -20.39 -19.64
CA GLY A 196 -28.62 -20.26 -18.38
C GLY A 196 -27.79 -20.53 -17.10
N LEU A 197 -26.47 -20.74 -17.21
CA LEU A 197 -25.60 -21.17 -16.11
C LEU A 197 -24.22 -20.48 -16.13
N SER A 198 -23.93 -19.70 -15.07
CA SER A 198 -22.57 -19.29 -14.72
C SER A 198 -21.97 -20.30 -13.74
N ILE A 199 -21.18 -21.23 -14.25
CA ILE A 199 -20.70 -22.43 -13.54
C ILE A 199 -21.90 -23.28 -13.05
N SER A 200 -22.34 -23.08 -11.81
CA SER A 200 -23.49 -23.72 -11.17
C SER A 200 -24.64 -22.74 -10.87
N THR A 201 -24.41 -21.44 -11.04
CA THR A 201 -25.37 -20.39 -10.72
C THR A 201 -26.30 -20.14 -11.90
N ARG A 202 -27.61 -20.29 -11.70
CA ARG A 202 -28.61 -19.88 -12.69
C ARG A 202 -28.56 -18.37 -12.94
N THR A 203 -28.50 -17.96 -14.21
CA THR A 203 -28.34 -16.56 -14.63
C THR A 203 -29.66 -15.84 -14.93
N ALA A 204 -30.76 -16.60 -15.09
CA ALA A 204 -32.09 -16.02 -15.21
C ALA A 204 -32.37 -15.04 -14.04
N GLY A 205 -32.82 -13.84 -14.39
CA GLY A 205 -33.08 -12.77 -13.42
C GLY A 205 -31.86 -12.00 -12.93
N LYS A 206 -30.66 -12.25 -13.49
CA LYS A 206 -29.40 -11.65 -13.02
C LYS A 206 -28.60 -10.92 -14.11
N THR A 207 -29.11 -10.82 -15.33
CA THR A 207 -28.39 -10.17 -16.45
C THR A 207 -29.12 -8.90 -16.90
N PHE A 208 -28.43 -8.03 -17.65
CA PHE A 208 -29.07 -6.82 -18.19
C PHE A 208 -30.23 -7.12 -19.17
N TYR A 209 -30.31 -8.35 -19.67
CA TYR A 209 -31.30 -8.80 -20.64
C TYR A 209 -32.31 -9.81 -20.04
N SER A 210 -32.12 -10.23 -18.78
CA SER A 210 -33.03 -11.09 -18.02
C SER A 210 -33.09 -10.57 -16.58
N LEU A 211 -34.08 -9.71 -16.32
CA LEU A 211 -34.29 -9.07 -15.02
C LEU A 211 -35.07 -9.99 -14.06
N PRO A 212 -35.03 -9.74 -12.74
CA PRO A 212 -35.75 -10.53 -11.75
C PRO A 212 -37.26 -10.66 -12.05
N ASP A 213 -37.90 -11.68 -11.46
CA ASP A 213 -39.33 -11.93 -11.63
C ASP A 213 -40.18 -10.69 -11.33
N GLY A 214 -41.20 -10.46 -12.18
CA GLY A 214 -42.10 -9.30 -12.10
C GLY A 214 -41.72 -8.12 -13.00
N TYR A 215 -40.59 -8.20 -13.70
CA TYR A 215 -40.20 -7.25 -14.76
C TYR A 215 -40.43 -7.84 -16.15
N ASP A 216 -40.86 -7.01 -17.10
CA ASP A 216 -40.89 -7.40 -18.50
C ASP A 216 -39.47 -7.62 -19.03
N PRO A 217 -39.21 -8.68 -19.82
CA PRO A 217 -37.90 -8.91 -20.42
C PRO A 217 -37.45 -7.70 -21.24
N PRO A 218 -36.27 -7.13 -20.97
CA PRO A 218 -35.78 -5.98 -21.72
C PRO A 218 -35.68 -6.29 -23.22
N THR A 219 -36.17 -5.35 -24.04
CA THR A 219 -36.05 -5.41 -25.51
C THR A 219 -34.88 -4.56 -26.01
N HIS A 220 -34.36 -3.66 -25.19
CA HIS A 220 -33.26 -2.75 -25.52
C HIS A 220 -32.30 -2.60 -24.35
N HIS A 221 -31.04 -2.29 -24.65
CA HIS A 221 -30.03 -1.90 -23.69
C HIS A 221 -29.15 -0.80 -24.30
N GLN A 222 -28.93 0.31 -23.58
CA GLN A 222 -28.18 1.48 -24.07
C GLN A 222 -28.66 1.99 -25.45
N GLY A 223 -29.97 1.91 -25.72
CA GLY A 223 -30.57 2.28 -27.01
C GLY A 223 -30.37 1.27 -28.15
N LEU A 224 -29.71 0.15 -27.92
CA LEU A 224 -29.57 -0.94 -28.87
C LEU A 224 -30.67 -1.98 -28.69
N PRO A 225 -31.29 -2.50 -29.77
CA PRO A 225 -32.19 -3.64 -29.67
C PRO A 225 -31.42 -4.89 -29.23
N ILE A 226 -32.04 -5.71 -28.39
CA ILE A 226 -31.52 -7.01 -27.98
C ILE A 226 -32.11 -8.07 -28.92
N HIS A 227 -31.27 -8.61 -29.81
CA HIS A 227 -31.66 -9.68 -30.72
C HIS A 227 -31.58 -11.02 -29.99
N ARG A 228 -32.71 -11.73 -29.86
CA ARG A 228 -32.76 -13.03 -29.18
C ARG A 228 -32.90 -14.15 -30.19
N LEU A 229 -31.90 -15.01 -30.26
CA LEU A 229 -31.81 -16.09 -31.25
C LEU A 229 -31.66 -17.45 -30.55
N ASP A 230 -32.00 -18.52 -31.25
CA ASP A 230 -31.92 -19.89 -30.74
C ASP A 230 -30.73 -20.61 -31.40
N GLY A 231 -29.69 -20.89 -30.63
CA GLY A 231 -28.50 -21.60 -31.11
C GLY A 231 -28.70 -23.10 -31.24
N ARG A 232 -29.83 -23.66 -30.78
CA ARG A 232 -30.15 -25.08 -30.97
C ARG A 232 -30.60 -25.39 -32.40
N ASP A 233 -30.99 -24.37 -33.17
CA ASP A 233 -31.26 -24.44 -34.61
C ASP A 233 -30.22 -23.62 -35.39
N PRO A 234 -29.11 -24.24 -35.85
CA PRO A 234 -28.06 -23.52 -36.57
C PRO A 234 -28.53 -22.81 -37.84
N ILE A 235 -29.55 -23.33 -38.54
CA ILE A 235 -30.09 -22.68 -39.74
C ILE A 235 -30.85 -21.40 -39.35
N GLY A 236 -31.75 -21.50 -38.36
CA GLY A 236 -32.47 -20.32 -37.85
C GLY A 236 -31.55 -19.28 -37.23
N LEU A 237 -30.48 -19.71 -36.55
CA LEU A 237 -29.44 -18.82 -36.02
C LEU A 237 -28.75 -18.03 -37.14
N PHE A 238 -28.35 -18.70 -38.23
CA PHE A 238 -27.75 -18.03 -39.39
C PHE A 238 -28.72 -17.00 -40.01
N GLU A 239 -29.97 -17.39 -40.25
CA GLU A 239 -31.00 -16.51 -40.81
C GLU A 239 -31.25 -15.27 -39.94
N GLY A 240 -31.17 -15.41 -38.61
CA GLY A 240 -31.31 -14.31 -37.66
C GLY A 240 -30.08 -13.41 -37.57
N LEU A 241 -28.87 -13.96 -37.62
CA LEU A 241 -27.61 -13.21 -37.53
C LEU A 241 -27.27 -12.46 -38.82
N ALA A 242 -27.55 -13.04 -39.99
CA ALA A 242 -27.21 -12.47 -41.29
C ALA A 242 -27.66 -11.00 -41.47
N PRO A 243 -28.93 -10.62 -41.21
CA PRO A 243 -29.34 -9.22 -41.33
C PRO A 243 -28.68 -8.31 -40.29
N VAL A 244 -28.37 -8.80 -39.09
CA VAL A 244 -27.69 -8.03 -38.04
C VAL A 244 -26.28 -7.67 -38.50
N VAL A 245 -25.48 -8.66 -38.89
CA VAL A 245 -24.09 -8.46 -39.34
C VAL A 245 -24.05 -7.60 -40.62
N SER A 246 -24.95 -7.88 -41.58
CA SER A 246 -25.05 -7.07 -42.81
C SER A 246 -25.36 -5.61 -42.51
N ARG A 247 -26.28 -5.34 -41.58
CA ARG A 247 -26.63 -3.97 -41.17
C ARG A 247 -25.45 -3.29 -40.47
N MET A 248 -24.79 -3.97 -39.53
CA MET A 248 -23.61 -3.43 -38.84
C MET A 248 -22.50 -3.06 -39.81
N ARG A 249 -22.25 -3.88 -40.84
CA ARG A 249 -21.30 -3.51 -41.90
C ARG A 249 -21.72 -2.22 -42.58
N GLY A 250 -23.01 -2.05 -42.89
CA GLY A 250 -23.59 -0.91 -43.60
C GLY A 250 -23.68 0.40 -42.79
N ASP A 251 -24.12 0.35 -41.54
CA ASP A 251 -24.32 1.55 -40.68
C ASP A 251 -23.18 1.81 -39.70
N ARG A 252 -22.24 0.86 -39.56
CA ARG A 252 -21.08 0.90 -38.64
C ARG A 252 -21.46 0.96 -37.16
N ARG A 253 -22.69 0.58 -36.79
CA ARG A 253 -23.17 0.62 -35.40
C ARG A 253 -22.94 -0.71 -34.67
N PRO A 254 -22.84 -0.70 -33.34
CA PRO A 254 -22.77 -1.93 -32.55
C PRO A 254 -24.12 -2.67 -32.54
N ALA A 255 -24.08 -3.95 -32.18
CA ALA A 255 -25.29 -4.75 -31.96
C ALA A 255 -25.13 -5.68 -30.75
N ILE A 256 -26.27 -6.01 -30.12
CA ILE A 256 -26.35 -6.97 -29.02
C ILE A 256 -27.18 -8.17 -29.49
N VAL A 257 -26.58 -9.36 -29.43
CA VAL A 257 -27.26 -10.62 -29.74
C VAL A 257 -27.12 -11.55 -28.54
N VAL A 258 -28.25 -12.07 -28.06
CA VAL A 258 -28.30 -13.11 -27.02
C VAL A 258 -28.74 -14.40 -27.71
N VAL A 259 -27.87 -15.41 -27.70
CA VAL A 259 -28.14 -16.71 -28.28
C VAL A 259 -28.39 -17.72 -27.17
N SER A 260 -29.61 -18.25 -27.11
CA SER A 260 -29.92 -19.34 -26.20
C SER A 260 -29.29 -20.64 -26.69
N VAL A 261 -28.48 -21.26 -25.85
CA VAL A 261 -27.83 -22.56 -26.09
C VAL A 261 -28.03 -23.48 -24.88
N ASP A 262 -27.68 -24.75 -24.99
CA ASP A 262 -27.80 -25.70 -23.87
C ASP A 262 -26.40 -26.26 -23.55
N ARG A 263 -25.95 -26.19 -22.29
CA ARG A 263 -24.69 -26.84 -21.89
C ARG A 263 -24.94 -28.33 -21.66
N LEU A 264 -24.35 -29.20 -22.49
CA LEU A 264 -24.66 -30.64 -22.49
C LEU A 264 -23.80 -31.48 -21.54
N THR A 265 -22.74 -30.88 -21.01
CA THR A 265 -21.77 -31.47 -20.09
C THR A 265 -21.52 -30.54 -18.89
N SER A 266 -20.71 -31.01 -17.93
CA SER A 266 -20.16 -30.18 -16.85
C SER A 266 -19.45 -28.92 -17.36
N HIS A 267 -19.32 -27.93 -16.48
CA HIS A 267 -18.65 -26.66 -16.79
C HIS A 267 -17.21 -26.87 -17.27
N THR A 268 -16.46 -27.73 -16.56
CA THR A 268 -15.08 -28.17 -16.84
C THR A 268 -14.94 -29.64 -16.43
N ASN A 269 -13.77 -30.25 -16.69
CA ASN A 269 -13.44 -31.58 -16.17
C ASN A 269 -13.35 -31.66 -14.63
N ALA A 270 -13.30 -30.50 -13.95
CA ALA A 270 -13.25 -30.39 -12.48
C ALA A 270 -14.63 -30.12 -11.85
N ASP A 271 -15.71 -30.16 -12.63
CA ASP A 271 -17.09 -29.87 -12.20
C ASP A 271 -18.00 -31.08 -12.39
N ASP A 272 -19.07 -31.18 -11.59
CA ASP A 272 -20.11 -32.20 -11.70
C ASP A 272 -21.49 -31.55 -11.73
N ASP A 273 -22.07 -31.47 -12.93
CA ASP A 273 -23.34 -30.78 -13.12
C ASP A 273 -24.55 -31.49 -12.49
N ARG A 274 -24.42 -32.77 -12.17
CA ARG A 274 -25.45 -33.57 -11.49
C ARG A 274 -25.69 -33.09 -10.05
N VAL A 275 -24.77 -32.30 -9.50
CA VAL A 275 -24.90 -31.71 -8.16
C VAL A 275 -25.94 -30.58 -8.13
N TYR A 276 -26.14 -29.86 -9.24
CA TYR A 276 -26.99 -28.66 -9.28
C TYR A 276 -28.01 -28.64 -10.43
N ARG A 277 -28.00 -29.65 -11.32
CA ARG A 277 -29.01 -29.86 -12.37
C ARG A 277 -29.79 -31.12 -12.11
N SER A 278 -31.09 -31.10 -12.42
CA SER A 278 -31.88 -32.33 -12.34
C SER A 278 -31.58 -33.27 -13.51
N ALA A 279 -31.79 -34.57 -13.32
CA ALA A 279 -31.65 -35.55 -14.40
C ALA A 279 -32.57 -35.23 -15.59
N GLU A 280 -33.78 -34.72 -15.33
CA GLU A 280 -34.73 -34.29 -16.35
C GLU A 280 -34.20 -33.10 -17.16
N GLU A 281 -33.58 -32.12 -16.50
CA GLU A 281 -32.97 -30.94 -17.16
C GLU A 281 -31.82 -31.37 -18.09
N VAL A 282 -30.93 -32.25 -17.61
CA VAL A 282 -29.79 -32.75 -18.41
C VAL A 282 -30.27 -33.57 -19.62
N ASP A 283 -31.25 -34.44 -19.40
CA ASP A 283 -31.80 -35.33 -20.44
C ASP A 283 -32.60 -34.55 -21.50
N ARG A 284 -33.34 -33.51 -21.09
CA ARG A 284 -33.96 -32.54 -22.00
C ARG A 284 -32.92 -31.82 -22.84
N ALA A 285 -31.88 -31.27 -22.21
CA ALA A 285 -30.81 -30.55 -22.90
C ALA A 285 -30.14 -31.44 -23.98
N ARG A 286 -29.84 -32.71 -23.66
CA ARG A 286 -29.24 -33.65 -24.64
C ARG A 286 -30.16 -33.98 -25.81
N ARG A 287 -31.46 -34.16 -25.57
CA ARG A 287 -32.41 -34.52 -26.64
C ARG A 287 -32.76 -33.38 -27.58
N LEU A 288 -32.98 -32.20 -27.02
CA LEU A 288 -33.54 -31.06 -27.75
C LEU A 288 -32.50 -29.97 -28.05
N GLY A 289 -31.47 -29.88 -27.21
CA GLY A 289 -30.48 -28.81 -27.21
C GLY A 289 -29.19 -29.11 -27.95
N ASP A 290 -28.99 -30.30 -28.53
CA ASP A 290 -27.76 -30.62 -29.29
C ASP A 290 -27.80 -30.02 -30.71
N PRO A 291 -27.04 -28.93 -30.98
CA PRO A 291 -27.09 -28.24 -32.26
C PRO A 291 -26.51 -29.08 -33.40
N LEU A 292 -25.54 -29.96 -33.12
CA LEU A 292 -24.93 -30.84 -34.13
C LEU A 292 -25.94 -31.90 -34.59
N ALA A 293 -26.64 -32.53 -33.65
CA ALA A 293 -27.70 -33.49 -33.97
C ALA A 293 -28.86 -32.82 -34.72
N ASN A 294 -29.24 -31.62 -34.31
CA ASN A 294 -30.29 -30.84 -34.96
C ASN A 294 -29.92 -30.45 -36.39
N LEU A 295 -28.70 -29.97 -36.64
CA LEU A 295 -28.23 -29.66 -38.00
C LEU A 295 -28.16 -30.92 -38.86
N ARG A 296 -27.62 -32.03 -38.34
CA ARG A 296 -27.58 -33.32 -39.07
C ARG A 296 -28.96 -33.72 -39.58
N ARG A 297 -29.96 -33.68 -38.70
CA ARG A 297 -31.35 -34.02 -39.03
C ARG A 297 -31.89 -33.10 -40.13
N ARG A 298 -31.71 -31.79 -39.98
CA ARG A 298 -32.17 -30.78 -40.95
C ARG A 298 -31.50 -30.92 -42.32
N LEU A 299 -30.21 -31.25 -42.38
CA LEU A 299 -29.50 -31.48 -43.64
C LEU A 299 -29.99 -32.73 -44.36
N ILE A 300 -30.27 -33.82 -43.62
CA ILE A 300 -30.86 -35.04 -44.19
C ILE A 300 -32.27 -34.78 -44.72
N GLU A 301 -33.11 -34.09 -43.94
CA GLU A 301 -34.45 -33.67 -44.36
C GLU A 301 -34.40 -32.74 -45.58
N GLY A 302 -33.34 -31.92 -45.70
CA GLY A 302 -33.05 -31.06 -46.84
C GLY A 302 -32.48 -31.77 -48.08
N GLY A 303 -32.31 -33.10 -48.03
CA GLY A 303 -31.89 -33.92 -49.17
C GLY A 303 -30.41 -34.32 -49.18
N ILE A 304 -29.60 -33.92 -48.19
CA ILE A 304 -28.20 -34.36 -48.10
C ILE A 304 -28.15 -35.84 -47.65
N PRO A 305 -27.49 -36.75 -48.40
CA PRO A 305 -27.41 -38.14 -48.01
C PRO A 305 -26.70 -38.33 -46.65
N ALA A 306 -27.27 -39.17 -45.78
CA ALA A 306 -26.68 -39.47 -44.47
C ALA A 306 -25.24 -40.00 -44.56
N GLY A 307 -24.89 -40.74 -45.62
CA GLY A 307 -23.53 -41.22 -45.87
C GLY A 307 -22.52 -40.10 -46.15
N THR A 308 -22.94 -38.94 -46.66
CA THR A 308 -22.05 -37.78 -46.80
C THR A 308 -21.65 -37.22 -45.44
N LEU A 309 -22.62 -37.07 -44.52
CA LEU A 309 -22.34 -36.62 -43.15
C LEU A 309 -21.52 -37.66 -42.37
N GLY A 310 -21.77 -38.95 -42.59
CA GLY A 310 -20.97 -40.04 -42.02
C GLY A 310 -19.50 -39.99 -42.44
N ARG A 311 -19.20 -39.70 -43.71
CA ARG A 311 -17.80 -39.49 -44.16
C ARG A 311 -17.14 -38.30 -43.47
N ILE A 312 -17.87 -37.20 -43.28
CA ILE A 312 -17.35 -36.03 -42.54
C ILE A 312 -17.04 -36.41 -41.08
N ASP A 313 -17.89 -37.21 -40.45
CA ASP A 313 -17.65 -37.71 -39.09
C ASP A 313 -16.37 -38.58 -39.02
N GLU A 314 -16.18 -39.51 -39.97
CA GLU A 314 -14.99 -40.36 -40.07
C GLU A 314 -13.71 -39.55 -40.34
N GLU A 315 -13.79 -38.54 -41.22
CA GLU A 315 -12.69 -37.59 -41.49
C GLU A 315 -12.31 -36.83 -40.21
N ALA A 316 -13.29 -36.37 -39.43
CA ALA A 316 -13.06 -35.67 -38.17
C ALA A 316 -12.38 -36.58 -37.13
N ASP A 317 -12.85 -37.83 -36.97
CA ASP A 317 -12.25 -38.81 -36.06
C ASP A 317 -10.79 -39.09 -36.45
N SER A 318 -10.51 -39.25 -37.75
CA SER A 318 -9.15 -39.46 -38.24
C SER A 318 -8.24 -38.25 -38.02
N SER A 319 -8.74 -37.04 -38.29
CA SER A 319 -7.97 -35.81 -38.09
C SER A 319 -7.62 -35.58 -36.63
N VAL A 320 -8.54 -35.85 -35.70
CA VAL A 320 -8.30 -35.69 -34.26
C VAL A 320 -7.32 -36.73 -33.75
N ARG A 321 -7.40 -37.99 -34.19
CA ARG A 321 -6.43 -39.01 -33.82
C ARG A 321 -5.00 -38.62 -34.18
N VAL A 322 -4.77 -38.16 -35.41
CA VAL A 322 -3.45 -37.68 -35.87
C VAL A 322 -2.99 -36.48 -35.04
N ALA A 323 -3.89 -35.55 -34.72
CA ALA A 323 -3.56 -34.38 -33.92
C ALA A 323 -3.24 -34.72 -32.45
N VAL A 324 -3.89 -35.73 -31.86
CA VAL A 324 -3.56 -36.25 -30.52
C VAL A 324 -2.18 -36.90 -30.50
N GLU A 325 -1.86 -37.72 -31.50
CA GLU A 325 -0.54 -38.33 -31.63
C GLU A 325 0.56 -37.27 -31.74
N ALA A 326 0.34 -36.22 -32.54
CA ALA A 326 1.26 -35.10 -32.67
C ALA A 326 1.41 -34.32 -31.34
N ALA A 327 0.31 -33.99 -30.67
CA ALA A 327 0.34 -33.26 -29.41
C ALA A 327 1.09 -34.03 -28.31
N LEU A 328 0.87 -35.35 -28.20
CA LEU A 328 1.58 -36.21 -27.25
C LEU A 328 3.05 -36.41 -27.58
N ALA A 329 3.47 -36.14 -28.82
CA ALA A 329 4.87 -36.17 -29.23
C ALA A 329 5.58 -34.83 -29.04
N SER A 330 4.85 -33.74 -28.75
CA SER A 330 5.42 -32.43 -28.44
C SER A 330 6.33 -32.53 -27.20
N PRO A 331 7.52 -31.91 -27.22
CA PRO A 331 8.34 -31.81 -26.02
C PRO A 331 7.70 -30.86 -24.99
N ASP A 332 8.16 -30.96 -23.75
CA ASP A 332 7.85 -29.98 -22.70
C ASP A 332 8.44 -28.60 -23.06
N PRO A 333 7.73 -27.49 -22.73
CA PRO A 333 8.23 -26.13 -22.97
C PRO A 333 9.37 -25.74 -22.03
N ASP A 334 10.28 -24.89 -22.51
CA ASP A 334 11.30 -24.27 -21.66
C ASP A 334 10.65 -23.24 -20.70
N PRO A 335 11.04 -23.23 -19.40
CA PRO A 335 10.56 -22.22 -18.46
C PRO A 335 11.13 -20.83 -18.83
N VAL A 336 10.27 -19.81 -18.80
CA VAL A 336 10.66 -18.41 -19.05
C VAL A 336 10.46 -17.57 -17.78
N PRO A 337 11.55 -17.18 -17.09
CA PRO A 337 11.47 -16.50 -15.80
C PRO A 337 11.18 -14.99 -15.90
N ASP A 338 11.08 -14.43 -17.11
CA ASP A 338 10.82 -13.00 -17.33
C ASP A 338 9.61 -12.81 -18.27
N ALA A 339 8.66 -11.99 -17.82
CA ALA A 339 7.48 -11.63 -18.58
C ALA A 339 7.74 -10.49 -19.58
N LYS A 340 8.93 -9.87 -19.59
CA LYS A 340 9.27 -8.76 -20.47
C LYS A 340 9.95 -9.24 -21.76
N ALA A 341 9.47 -8.74 -22.91
CA ALA A 341 10.14 -8.93 -24.19
C ALA A 341 11.55 -8.33 -24.18
N PRO A 342 12.63 -8.93 -24.68
CA PRO A 342 13.97 -8.33 -24.63
C PRO A 342 14.05 -6.89 -25.18
N LEU A 343 14.85 -6.01 -24.55
CA LEU A 343 15.04 -4.66 -25.05
C LEU A 343 15.84 -4.67 -26.37
N PRO A 344 15.52 -3.78 -27.32
CA PRO A 344 16.31 -3.64 -28.54
C PRO A 344 17.72 -3.10 -28.22
N PRO A 345 18.76 -3.45 -29.01
CA PRO A 345 20.16 -3.10 -28.71
C PRO A 345 20.43 -1.61 -28.43
N PRO A 346 19.80 -0.63 -29.12
CA PRO A 346 19.98 0.79 -28.81
C PRO A 346 19.63 1.18 -27.36
N LEU A 347 18.73 0.45 -26.71
CA LEU A 347 18.32 0.71 -25.32
C LEU A 347 19.20 0.01 -24.29
N LEU A 348 20.23 -0.71 -24.74
CA LEU A 348 21.22 -1.39 -23.91
C LEU A 348 22.60 -0.73 -23.96
N ASP A 349 22.80 0.24 -24.87
CA ASP A 349 24.09 0.89 -25.13
C ASP A 349 24.24 2.19 -24.30
N PRO A 350 25.10 2.20 -23.27
CA PRO A 350 25.34 3.37 -22.42
C PRO A 350 25.76 4.64 -23.15
N GLU A 351 26.40 4.50 -24.32
CA GLU A 351 26.90 5.62 -25.13
C GLU A 351 25.79 6.37 -25.86
N ARG A 352 24.60 5.78 -25.94
CA ARG A 352 23.41 6.41 -26.55
C ARG A 352 22.62 7.27 -25.57
N GLU A 353 22.93 7.22 -24.27
CA GLU A 353 22.25 8.07 -23.31
C GLU A 353 22.58 9.55 -23.57
N TYR A 354 21.54 10.34 -23.87
CA TYR A 354 21.66 11.76 -24.15
C TYR A 354 20.59 12.54 -23.42
N ARG A 355 21.02 13.54 -22.63
CA ARG A 355 20.17 14.31 -21.71
C ARG A 355 20.01 15.78 -22.13
N GLY A 356 20.26 16.09 -23.41
CA GLY A 356 20.22 17.45 -23.93
C GLY A 356 21.51 18.24 -23.71
N THR A 357 21.63 19.39 -24.38
CA THR A 357 22.78 20.30 -24.27
C THR A 357 22.54 21.47 -23.32
N PRO A 358 23.59 22.02 -22.70
CA PRO A 358 23.52 23.31 -22.00
C PRO A 358 23.28 24.49 -22.97
N GLY A 359 22.56 25.53 -22.52
CA GLY A 359 22.30 26.77 -23.28
C GLY A 359 20.99 26.77 -24.10
N GLY A 360 20.62 27.94 -24.65
CA GLY A 360 19.42 28.15 -25.47
C GLY A 360 18.09 28.20 -24.69
N ASP A 361 16.97 28.21 -25.42
CA ASP A 361 15.63 28.09 -24.84
C ASP A 361 15.48 26.73 -24.14
N ARG A 362 15.05 26.77 -22.88
CA ARG A 362 14.97 25.57 -22.03
C ARG A 362 13.53 25.19 -21.73
N LEU A 363 13.25 23.90 -21.86
CA LEU A 363 11.93 23.32 -21.63
C LEU A 363 11.82 22.77 -20.21
N THR A 364 10.71 23.06 -19.54
CA THR A 364 10.31 22.35 -18.31
C THR A 364 9.99 20.89 -18.62
N MET A 365 9.79 20.06 -17.58
CA MET A 365 9.38 18.65 -17.77
C MET A 365 8.08 18.55 -18.57
N LEU A 366 7.11 19.42 -18.25
CA LEU A 366 5.83 19.49 -18.96
C LEU A 366 6.02 19.84 -20.45
N GLU A 367 6.81 20.86 -20.74
CA GLU A 367 7.10 21.30 -22.12
C GLU A 367 7.87 20.22 -22.90
N ALA A 368 8.79 19.51 -22.24
CA ALA A 368 9.59 18.45 -22.85
C ALA A 368 8.74 17.20 -23.18
N ILE A 369 7.88 16.74 -22.26
CA ILE A 369 6.93 15.65 -22.51
C ILE A 369 6.03 16.01 -23.70
N ARG A 370 5.46 17.22 -23.69
CA ARG A 370 4.63 17.71 -24.79
C ARG A 370 5.36 17.71 -26.13
N ALA A 371 6.62 18.15 -26.15
CA ALA A 371 7.44 18.18 -27.36
C ALA A 371 7.73 16.77 -27.90
N VAL A 372 8.00 15.79 -27.03
CA VAL A 372 8.17 14.37 -27.43
C VAL A 372 6.87 13.83 -28.02
N LEU A 373 5.73 14.01 -27.34
CA LEU A 373 4.42 13.55 -27.84
C LEU A 373 4.07 14.19 -29.18
N ARG A 374 4.34 15.49 -29.35
CA ARG A 374 4.15 16.20 -30.62
C ARG A 374 4.99 15.59 -31.73
N HIS A 375 6.26 15.30 -31.46
CA HIS A 375 7.15 14.66 -32.43
C HIS A 375 6.68 13.26 -32.81
N ARG A 376 6.27 12.44 -31.83
CA ARG A 376 5.81 11.06 -32.06
C ARG A 376 4.50 11.02 -32.85
N LEU A 377 3.56 11.92 -32.54
CA LEU A 377 2.36 12.12 -33.36
C LEU A 377 2.69 12.56 -34.79
N ALA A 378 3.68 13.44 -34.99
CA ALA A 378 4.06 13.90 -36.32
C ALA A 378 4.79 12.82 -37.15
N SER A 379 5.57 11.96 -36.51
CA SER A 379 6.46 10.99 -37.18
C SER A 379 5.86 9.59 -37.34
N ASP A 380 4.92 9.19 -36.49
CA ASP A 380 4.32 7.85 -36.53
C ASP A 380 2.78 7.95 -36.59
N PRO A 381 2.14 7.58 -37.72
CA PRO A 381 0.68 7.63 -37.86
C PRO A 381 -0.04 6.65 -36.93
N ARG A 382 0.66 5.64 -36.39
CA ARG A 382 0.12 4.65 -35.47
C ARG A 382 -0.05 5.18 -34.05
N VAL A 383 0.54 6.33 -33.73
CA VAL A 383 0.46 6.92 -32.39
C VAL A 383 -0.86 7.66 -32.22
N THR A 384 -1.60 7.28 -31.18
CA THR A 384 -2.86 7.91 -30.77
C THR A 384 -2.85 8.17 -29.28
N LEU A 385 -3.45 9.27 -28.82
CA LEU A 385 -3.59 9.61 -27.41
C LEU A 385 -5.06 9.53 -27.01
N CYS A 386 -5.34 8.91 -25.87
CA CYS A 386 -6.70 8.78 -25.34
C CYS A 386 -6.71 8.96 -23.82
N GLY A 387 -7.61 9.77 -23.29
CA GLY A 387 -7.78 9.98 -21.85
C GLY A 387 -8.72 11.11 -21.53
N GLN A 388 -8.89 11.43 -20.25
CA GLN A 388 -9.83 12.45 -19.80
C GLN A 388 -9.19 13.84 -19.90
N ASP A 389 -9.93 14.81 -20.44
CA ASP A 389 -9.55 16.22 -20.58
C ASP A 389 -8.30 16.51 -21.43
N ILE A 390 -7.81 15.57 -22.24
CA ILE A 390 -6.54 15.71 -22.98
C ILE A 390 -6.66 16.56 -24.26
N GLU A 391 -7.87 16.86 -24.72
CA GLU A 391 -8.08 17.73 -25.89
C GLU A 391 -7.95 19.23 -25.54
N ASP A 392 -7.78 20.02 -26.59
CA ASP A 392 -7.75 21.48 -26.54
C ASP A 392 -9.12 22.06 -26.17
N PRO A 393 -9.15 23.25 -25.54
CA PRO A 393 -8.02 24.13 -25.22
C PRO A 393 -7.25 23.74 -23.95
N LYS A 394 -7.70 22.73 -23.21
CA LYS A 394 -7.17 22.40 -21.88
C LYS A 394 -5.83 21.68 -21.99
N GLY A 395 -5.82 20.52 -22.66
CA GLY A 395 -4.62 19.72 -22.88
C GLY A 395 -4.17 18.94 -21.65
N ASP A 396 -5.10 18.25 -20.99
CA ASP A 396 -5.01 17.60 -19.67
C ASP A 396 -5.08 18.58 -18.48
N VAL A 397 -5.17 18.04 -17.25
CA VAL A 397 -5.31 18.84 -16.02
C VAL A 397 -4.17 19.85 -15.81
N PHE A 398 -2.98 19.55 -16.34
CA PHE A 398 -1.76 20.34 -16.20
C PHE A 398 -1.35 21.04 -17.50
N GLY A 399 -1.91 20.68 -18.64
CA GLY A 399 -1.53 21.14 -19.97
C GLY A 399 -0.52 20.25 -20.71
N VAL A 400 -0.22 19.01 -20.30
CA VAL A 400 0.80 18.17 -20.97
C VAL A 400 0.49 17.95 -22.46
N THR A 401 -0.78 17.84 -22.85
CA THR A 401 -1.20 17.60 -24.24
C THR A 401 -1.73 18.85 -24.95
N ARG A 402 -1.56 20.04 -24.36
CA ARG A 402 -2.07 21.29 -24.93
C ARG A 402 -1.51 21.57 -26.33
N GLY A 403 -2.38 21.92 -27.25
CA GLY A 403 -2.16 22.18 -28.67
C GLY A 403 -2.03 20.93 -29.53
N LEU A 404 -2.09 19.71 -28.96
CA LEU A 404 -1.87 18.48 -29.72
C LEU A 404 -3.13 18.03 -30.47
N SER A 405 -4.33 18.15 -29.89
CA SER A 405 -5.57 17.75 -30.56
C SER A 405 -5.93 18.66 -31.74
N THR A 406 -5.62 19.95 -31.65
CA THR A 406 -5.76 20.92 -32.75
C THR A 406 -4.76 20.61 -33.87
N ALA A 407 -3.52 20.24 -33.51
CA ALA A 407 -2.49 19.90 -34.50
C ALA A 407 -2.71 18.53 -35.15
N PHE A 408 -3.35 17.60 -34.45
CA PHE A 408 -3.54 16.21 -34.88
C PHE A 408 -4.98 15.75 -34.65
N PRO A 409 -5.96 16.33 -35.37
CA PRO A 409 -7.38 16.02 -35.20
C PRO A 409 -7.65 14.53 -35.41
N GLY A 410 -8.50 13.96 -34.56
CA GLY A 410 -8.85 12.53 -34.61
C GLY A 410 -7.85 11.57 -33.96
N ARG A 411 -6.66 12.04 -33.56
CA ARG A 411 -5.62 11.19 -32.94
C ARG A 411 -5.32 11.52 -31.48
N VAL A 412 -5.78 12.65 -30.97
CA VAL A 412 -5.76 12.99 -29.54
C VAL A 412 -7.21 13.17 -29.13
N LEU A 413 -7.75 12.25 -28.35
CA LEU A 413 -9.19 12.12 -28.12
C LEU A 413 -9.55 12.09 -26.64
N ASN A 414 -10.60 12.83 -26.28
CA ASN A 414 -11.21 12.70 -24.96
C ASN A 414 -11.94 11.35 -24.81
N ALA A 415 -11.63 10.66 -23.73
CA ALA A 415 -12.29 9.44 -23.31
C ALA A 415 -13.55 9.73 -22.48
N ALA A 416 -14.41 8.73 -22.33
CA ALA A 416 -15.39 8.70 -21.26
C ALA A 416 -14.69 8.65 -19.88
N LEU A 417 -15.43 8.96 -18.82
CA LEU A 417 -14.93 8.90 -17.44
C LEU A 417 -14.91 7.45 -16.92
N ALA A 418 -14.06 6.63 -17.53
CA ALA A 418 -13.96 5.19 -17.29
C ALA A 418 -12.53 4.69 -17.55
N GLU A 419 -11.75 4.46 -16.50
CA GLU A 419 -10.32 4.15 -16.60
C GLU A 419 -10.06 2.77 -17.20
N SER A 420 -10.85 1.74 -16.86
CA SER A 420 -10.77 0.42 -17.50
C SER A 420 -11.06 0.50 -18.99
N THR A 421 -12.03 1.30 -19.42
CA THR A 421 -12.31 1.55 -20.84
C THR A 421 -11.15 2.23 -21.56
N ILE A 422 -10.47 3.20 -20.92
CA ILE A 422 -9.29 3.87 -21.47
C ILE A 422 -8.15 2.86 -21.70
N VAL A 423 -7.81 2.08 -20.68
CA VAL A 423 -6.68 1.15 -20.75
C VAL A 423 -7.01 -0.04 -21.65
N GLY A 424 -8.18 -0.66 -21.48
CA GLY A 424 -8.64 -1.78 -22.31
C GLY A 424 -8.79 -1.40 -23.78
N GLY A 425 -9.33 -0.23 -24.07
CA GLY A 425 -9.38 0.31 -25.44
C GLY A 425 -7.99 0.55 -26.05
N ALA A 426 -7.03 1.01 -25.26
CA ALA A 426 -5.63 1.14 -25.71
C ALA A 426 -5.00 -0.24 -25.98
N ILE A 427 -5.23 -1.24 -25.12
CA ILE A 427 -4.77 -2.62 -25.36
C ILE A 427 -5.31 -3.15 -26.69
N GLY A 428 -6.62 -3.00 -26.94
CA GLY A 428 -7.23 -3.44 -28.19
C GLY A 428 -6.67 -2.77 -29.44
N ARG A 429 -6.40 -1.45 -29.37
CA ARG A 429 -5.72 -0.71 -30.44
C ARG A 429 -4.30 -1.24 -30.70
N ALA A 430 -3.57 -1.53 -29.62
CA ALA A 430 -2.21 -2.05 -29.69
C ALA A 430 -2.15 -3.45 -30.35
N MET A 431 -3.12 -4.32 -30.06
CA MET A 431 -3.23 -5.67 -30.64
C MET A 431 -3.39 -5.66 -32.17
N VAL A 432 -3.86 -4.56 -32.78
CA VAL A 432 -4.01 -4.43 -34.23
C VAL A 432 -2.95 -3.54 -34.89
N GLY A 433 -1.88 -3.24 -34.15
CA GLY A 433 -0.67 -2.59 -34.65
C GLY A 433 -0.57 -1.08 -34.41
N GLU A 434 -1.49 -0.48 -33.65
CA GLU A 434 -1.33 0.92 -33.20
C GLU A 434 -0.32 1.03 -32.03
N ARG A 435 0.07 2.26 -31.69
CA ARG A 435 0.98 2.60 -30.59
C ARG A 435 0.34 3.64 -29.66
N PRO A 436 -0.68 3.22 -28.89
CA PRO A 436 -1.50 4.15 -28.14
C PRO A 436 -0.80 4.64 -26.86
N VAL A 437 -1.06 5.91 -26.54
CA VAL A 437 -0.69 6.54 -25.28
C VAL A 437 -1.98 6.81 -24.51
N ALA A 438 -2.19 6.07 -23.43
CA ALA A 438 -3.34 6.24 -22.55
C ALA A 438 -3.00 7.23 -21.43
N PHE A 439 -3.95 8.08 -21.04
CA PHE A 439 -3.79 9.01 -19.93
C PHE A 439 -4.78 8.68 -18.82
N LEU A 440 -4.27 8.42 -17.62
CA LEU A 440 -5.05 8.46 -16.39
C LEU A 440 -4.82 9.80 -15.69
N GLN A 441 -5.91 10.41 -15.23
CA GLN A 441 -5.86 11.79 -14.75
C GLN A 441 -4.97 11.92 -13.50
N PHE A 442 -5.04 10.95 -12.58
CA PHE A 442 -4.20 10.84 -11.39
C PHE A 442 -3.90 9.36 -11.07
N ALA A 443 -2.76 9.11 -10.41
CA ALA A 443 -2.39 7.77 -9.92
C ALA A 443 -3.45 7.17 -9.00
N ASP A 444 -4.20 7.99 -8.27
CA ASP A 444 -5.30 7.59 -7.40
C ASP A 444 -6.43 6.82 -8.13
N PHE A 445 -6.49 6.90 -9.47
CA PHE A 445 -7.46 6.16 -10.31
C PHE A 445 -6.88 4.90 -10.98
N LEU A 446 -5.60 4.58 -10.75
CA LEU A 446 -5.03 3.29 -11.16
C LEU A 446 -5.84 2.07 -10.68
N PRO A 447 -6.39 2.05 -9.43
CA PRO A 447 -7.17 0.90 -8.96
C PRO A 447 -8.36 0.56 -9.85
N VAL A 448 -8.98 1.56 -10.49
CA VAL A 448 -10.13 1.34 -11.38
C VAL A 448 -9.70 0.58 -12.64
N ALA A 449 -8.53 0.89 -13.20
CA ALA A 449 -7.98 0.20 -14.38
C ALA A 449 -7.06 -0.99 -14.04
N PHE A 450 -6.88 -1.33 -12.76
CA PHE A 450 -5.83 -2.26 -12.35
C PHE A 450 -6.02 -3.66 -12.94
N ASN A 451 -7.27 -4.11 -13.11
CA ASN A 451 -7.59 -5.37 -13.77
C ASN A 451 -7.04 -5.42 -15.21
N GLN A 452 -7.24 -4.36 -16.01
CA GLN A 452 -6.68 -4.26 -17.37
C GLN A 452 -5.15 -4.17 -17.36
N ILE A 453 -4.55 -3.49 -16.37
CA ILE A 453 -3.10 -3.38 -16.25
C ILE A 453 -2.45 -4.72 -15.90
N HIS A 454 -2.97 -5.39 -14.88
CA HIS A 454 -2.41 -6.63 -14.34
C HIS A 454 -2.72 -7.84 -15.23
N SER A 455 -4.00 -8.05 -15.53
CA SER A 455 -4.46 -9.27 -16.17
C SER A 455 -4.20 -9.29 -17.68
N GLU A 456 -4.01 -8.12 -18.30
CA GLU A 456 -3.92 -7.98 -19.76
C GLU A 456 -2.65 -7.27 -20.22
N LEU A 457 -2.47 -6.00 -19.86
CA LEU A 457 -1.38 -5.16 -20.36
C LEU A 457 0.01 -5.80 -20.14
N GLY A 458 0.30 -6.24 -18.92
CA GLY A 458 1.58 -6.86 -18.57
C GLY A 458 1.74 -8.30 -19.05
N SER A 459 0.64 -9.05 -19.15
CA SER A 459 0.68 -10.49 -19.41
C SER A 459 0.70 -10.84 -20.90
N LEU A 460 0.15 -10.00 -21.79
CA LEU A 460 -0.19 -10.36 -23.16
C LEU A 460 0.99 -10.92 -23.97
N TRP A 461 2.16 -10.27 -23.92
CA TRP A 461 3.35 -10.75 -24.65
C TRP A 461 3.80 -12.12 -24.13
N TRP A 462 3.90 -12.27 -22.82
CA TRP A 462 4.39 -13.50 -22.20
C TRP A 462 3.42 -14.67 -22.43
N ARG A 463 2.12 -14.47 -22.16
CA ARG A 463 1.08 -15.52 -22.28
C ARG A 463 0.80 -15.93 -23.72
N SER A 464 1.09 -15.07 -24.69
CA SER A 464 0.96 -15.37 -26.12
C SER A 464 2.25 -15.88 -26.77
N ALA A 465 3.30 -16.15 -25.97
CA ALA A 465 4.63 -16.50 -26.46
C ALA A 465 5.18 -15.51 -27.52
N GLY A 466 4.84 -14.23 -27.38
CA GLY A 466 5.27 -13.15 -28.27
C GLY A 466 4.47 -13.01 -29.57
N THR A 467 3.43 -13.81 -29.78
CA THR A 467 2.55 -13.68 -30.97
C THR A 467 1.69 -12.43 -30.94
N PHE A 468 1.38 -11.92 -29.74
CA PHE A 468 0.78 -10.61 -29.52
C PHE A 468 1.70 -9.71 -28.69
N SER A 469 1.64 -8.41 -28.95
CA SER A 469 2.38 -7.39 -28.19
C SER A 469 1.46 -6.23 -27.84
N CYS A 470 1.72 -5.58 -26.71
CA CYS A 470 0.93 -4.46 -26.21
C CYS A 470 1.80 -3.22 -25.94
N PRO A 471 2.30 -2.51 -26.97
CA PRO A 471 3.13 -1.30 -26.81
C PRO A 471 2.31 -0.07 -26.36
N VAL A 472 1.52 -0.20 -25.29
CA VAL A 472 0.76 0.90 -24.69
C VAL A 472 1.66 1.67 -23.74
N ILE A 473 1.65 2.99 -23.83
CA ILE A 473 2.27 3.88 -22.85
C ILE A 473 1.16 4.51 -21.98
N LEU A 474 1.15 4.21 -20.70
CA LEU A 474 0.21 4.77 -19.73
C LEU A 474 0.86 5.97 -19.00
N MET A 475 0.37 7.17 -19.30
CA MET A 475 0.79 8.42 -18.69
C MET A 475 -0.06 8.70 -17.44
N VAL A 476 0.59 8.87 -16.28
CA VAL A 476 -0.11 9.01 -14.99
C VAL A 476 0.47 10.17 -14.17
N ALA A 477 -0.36 11.18 -13.85
CA ALA A 477 0.06 12.25 -12.95
C ALA A 477 0.09 11.75 -11.50
N CYS A 478 1.16 12.04 -10.75
CA CYS A 478 1.34 11.50 -9.41
C CYS A 478 1.98 12.47 -8.42
N GLY A 479 2.01 12.09 -7.14
CA GLY A 479 2.81 12.76 -6.11
C GLY A 479 2.01 13.69 -5.22
N GLY A 480 2.49 13.82 -3.98
CA GLY A 480 1.73 14.40 -2.88
C GLY A 480 2.14 15.82 -2.51
N TYR A 481 3.15 16.42 -3.11
CA TYR A 481 3.75 17.66 -2.57
C TYR A 481 3.01 18.98 -2.86
N ARG A 482 1.93 19.01 -3.66
CA ARG A 482 1.15 20.25 -3.89
C ARG A 482 0.10 20.48 -2.78
N PRO A 483 -0.17 21.73 -2.37
CA PRO A 483 -1.12 22.00 -1.30
C PRO A 483 -2.56 21.58 -1.55
N GLY A 484 -3.18 20.97 -0.53
CA GLY A 484 -4.64 20.77 -0.48
C GLY A 484 -5.19 19.65 -1.35
N LEU A 485 -4.35 18.74 -1.85
CA LEU A 485 -4.74 17.66 -2.76
C LEU A 485 -5.64 16.61 -2.10
N GLY A 486 -5.33 16.25 -0.84
CA GLY A 486 -6.07 15.21 -0.14
C GLY A 486 -5.82 13.79 -0.66
N PRO A 487 -6.63 12.81 -0.22
CA PRO A 487 -6.27 11.40 -0.31
C PRO A 487 -6.41 10.76 -1.70
N PHE A 488 -7.09 11.45 -2.63
CA PHE A 488 -7.44 10.94 -3.97
C PHE A 488 -6.87 11.80 -5.11
N HIS A 489 -5.90 12.66 -4.80
CA HIS A 489 -5.17 13.46 -5.79
C HIS A 489 -3.70 13.58 -5.41
N ALA A 490 -3.13 12.66 -4.63
CA ALA A 490 -1.82 12.86 -4.01
C ALA A 490 -0.95 11.60 -3.98
N GLN A 491 -1.50 10.44 -4.33
CA GLN A 491 -0.75 9.19 -4.27
C GLN A 491 0.19 9.02 -5.47
N THR A 492 1.09 8.06 -5.34
CA THR A 492 2.01 7.68 -6.40
C THR A 492 1.74 6.26 -6.91
N MET A 493 1.46 5.30 -6.01
CA MET A 493 1.10 3.92 -6.32
C MET A 493 2.07 3.21 -7.29
N GLU A 494 3.30 3.70 -7.37
CA GLU A 494 4.31 3.21 -8.29
C GLU A 494 4.77 1.80 -7.92
N SER A 495 4.72 1.46 -6.63
CA SER A 495 5.07 0.11 -6.14
C SER A 495 4.06 -0.94 -6.63
N LEU A 496 2.77 -0.59 -6.70
CA LEU A 496 1.72 -1.47 -7.21
C LEU A 496 1.92 -1.74 -8.71
N ALA A 497 2.28 -0.72 -9.48
CA ALA A 497 2.62 -0.88 -10.89
C ALA A 497 3.89 -1.71 -11.08
N ALA A 498 4.94 -1.46 -10.29
CA ALA A 498 6.21 -2.19 -10.38
C ALA A 498 6.07 -3.67 -10.02
N HIS A 499 5.04 -4.04 -9.25
CA HIS A 499 4.70 -5.42 -8.93
C HIS A 499 4.10 -6.19 -10.11
N VAL A 500 3.61 -5.51 -11.15
CA VAL A 500 3.00 -6.17 -12.32
C VAL A 500 4.10 -6.69 -13.27
N PRO A 501 4.19 -8.02 -13.50
CA PRO A 501 5.14 -8.58 -14.46
C PRO A 501 4.90 -8.06 -15.88
N GLY A 502 5.96 -7.95 -16.67
CA GLY A 502 5.89 -7.58 -18.08
C GLY A 502 5.79 -6.07 -18.36
N VAL A 503 5.53 -5.25 -17.34
CA VAL A 503 5.37 -3.79 -17.47
C VAL A 503 6.64 -3.03 -17.08
N ASP A 504 7.05 -2.06 -17.90
CA ASP A 504 8.08 -1.11 -17.54
C ASP A 504 7.49 0.05 -16.71
N VAL A 505 8.14 0.43 -15.62
CA VAL A 505 7.64 1.43 -14.67
C VAL A 505 8.67 2.54 -14.47
N PHE A 506 8.33 3.74 -14.94
CA PHE A 506 9.20 4.91 -14.98
C PHE A 506 8.64 6.03 -14.11
N MET A 507 9.52 6.72 -13.38
CA MET A 507 9.18 7.90 -12.59
C MET A 507 10.34 8.92 -12.63
N PRO A 508 10.44 9.72 -13.70
CA PRO A 508 11.51 10.70 -13.86
C PRO A 508 11.47 11.81 -12.80
N SER A 509 12.64 12.38 -12.49
CA SER A 509 12.79 13.51 -11.56
C SER A 509 13.19 14.83 -12.24
N THR A 510 13.55 14.79 -13.52
CA THR A 510 14.01 15.97 -14.28
C THR A 510 13.41 15.97 -15.71
N ALA A 511 13.36 17.13 -16.36
CA ALA A 511 12.89 17.24 -17.75
C ALA A 511 13.65 16.35 -18.76
N PRO A 512 15.00 16.27 -18.74
CA PRO A 512 15.69 15.39 -19.68
C PRO A 512 15.42 13.90 -19.43
N ASP A 513 15.22 13.50 -18.17
CA ASP A 513 14.90 12.12 -17.85
C ASP A 513 13.48 11.75 -18.32
N ALA A 514 12.53 12.69 -18.21
CA ALA A 514 11.17 12.49 -18.69
C ALA A 514 11.10 12.36 -20.21
N ALA A 515 11.79 13.25 -20.94
CA ALA A 515 11.87 13.16 -22.40
C ALA A 515 12.58 11.87 -22.85
N GLY A 516 13.73 11.56 -22.23
CA GLY A 516 14.51 10.38 -22.56
C GLY A 516 13.80 9.05 -22.28
N LEU A 517 13.11 8.92 -21.13
CA LEU A 517 12.39 7.70 -20.78
C LEU A 517 11.11 7.54 -21.62
N LEU A 518 10.44 8.64 -21.97
CA LEU A 518 9.30 8.58 -22.89
C LEU A 518 9.75 8.14 -24.29
N ASN A 519 10.88 8.63 -24.80
CA ASN A 519 11.47 8.14 -26.04
C ASN A 519 11.85 6.66 -25.95
N ALA A 520 12.48 6.24 -24.84
CA ALA A 520 12.79 4.84 -24.61
C ALA A 520 11.54 3.95 -24.59
N ALA A 521 10.42 4.41 -24.01
CA ALA A 521 9.15 3.69 -24.03
C ALA A 521 8.61 3.48 -25.47
N PHE A 522 8.71 4.49 -26.33
CA PHE A 522 8.34 4.36 -27.74
C PHE A 522 9.26 3.42 -28.53
N GLU A 523 10.54 3.38 -28.17
CA GLU A 523 11.55 2.55 -28.83
C GLU A 523 11.52 1.10 -28.34
N SER A 524 11.21 0.86 -27.07
CA SER A 524 11.18 -0.48 -26.48
C SER A 524 10.05 -1.33 -27.06
N GLY A 525 8.91 -0.71 -27.37
CA GLY A 525 7.70 -1.42 -27.76
C GLY A 525 7.11 -2.29 -26.63
N ARG A 526 7.56 -2.09 -25.39
CA ARG A 526 7.02 -2.75 -24.19
C ARG A 526 5.86 -1.95 -23.60
N PRO A 527 4.89 -2.61 -22.94
CA PRO A 527 3.91 -1.90 -22.12
C PRO A 527 4.64 -1.11 -21.03
N THR A 528 4.37 0.19 -20.95
CA THR A 528 5.09 1.12 -20.06
C THR A 528 4.12 1.99 -19.28
N ILE A 529 4.35 2.16 -17.98
CA ILE A 529 3.67 3.15 -17.15
C ILE A 529 4.67 4.25 -16.78
N LEU A 530 4.39 5.48 -17.21
CA LEU A 530 5.20 6.66 -16.92
C LEU A 530 4.46 7.57 -15.93
N PHE A 531 4.96 7.57 -14.69
CA PHE A 531 4.50 8.42 -13.62
C PHE A 531 5.23 9.77 -13.67
N TYR A 532 4.51 10.87 -13.89
CA TYR A 532 5.10 12.21 -13.88
C TYR A 532 4.72 12.98 -12.59
N PRO A 533 5.69 13.31 -11.71
CA PRO A 533 5.40 14.00 -10.46
C PRO A 533 4.87 15.42 -10.71
N LYS A 534 3.69 15.74 -10.19
CA LYS A 534 3.03 17.04 -10.41
C LYS A 534 3.88 18.24 -9.98
N ILE A 535 4.69 18.09 -8.93
CA ILE A 535 5.55 19.17 -8.41
C ILE A 535 6.76 19.44 -9.33
N ALA A 536 7.18 18.45 -10.13
CA ALA A 536 8.34 18.56 -11.02
C ALA A 536 7.99 19.12 -12.41
N LEU A 537 6.71 19.14 -12.80
CA LEU A 537 6.26 19.53 -14.15
C LEU A 537 6.78 20.88 -14.62
N ASN A 538 6.75 21.89 -13.73
CA ASN A 538 7.14 23.27 -14.03
C ASN A 538 8.47 23.68 -13.36
N ASP A 539 9.25 22.72 -12.84
CA ASP A 539 10.51 23.03 -12.18
C ASP A 539 11.52 23.63 -13.19
N ARG A 540 11.72 24.95 -13.10
CA ARG A 540 12.61 25.72 -13.98
C ARG A 540 14.09 25.45 -13.69
N ASP A 541 14.42 24.87 -12.54
CA ASP A 541 15.80 24.52 -12.18
C ASP A 541 16.21 23.17 -12.81
N ARG A 542 15.25 22.37 -13.29
CA ARG A 542 15.46 21.01 -13.84
C ARG A 542 15.03 20.88 -15.30
N THR A 543 15.34 21.89 -16.09
CA THR A 543 14.94 22.01 -17.50
C THR A 543 15.87 21.26 -18.45
N THR A 544 15.42 21.02 -19.69
CA THR A 544 16.21 20.41 -20.77
C THR A 544 16.28 21.32 -22.01
N SER A 545 17.15 21.02 -22.97
CA SER A 545 17.19 21.71 -24.27
C SER A 545 15.94 21.41 -25.11
N ALA A 546 15.59 22.32 -26.02
CA ALA A 546 14.46 22.13 -26.94
C ALA A 546 14.61 20.92 -27.88
N ASP A 547 15.83 20.45 -28.14
CA ASP A 547 16.08 19.19 -28.85
C ASP A 547 15.77 17.98 -27.96
N VAL A 548 14.50 17.58 -27.93
CA VAL A 548 14.02 16.40 -27.19
C VAL A 548 14.04 15.11 -28.02
N ILE A 549 14.29 15.20 -29.34
CA ILE A 549 14.16 14.06 -30.25
C ILE A 549 15.29 13.06 -30.02
N GLY A 550 16.52 13.56 -29.89
CA GLY A 550 17.68 12.71 -29.60
C GLY A 550 17.76 12.25 -28.15
N GLN A 551 16.96 12.83 -27.24
CA GLN A 551 17.09 12.54 -25.81
C GLN A 551 16.69 11.11 -25.52
N LEU A 552 17.56 10.40 -24.82
CA LEU A 552 17.37 9.00 -24.48
C LEU A 552 17.88 8.73 -23.08
N ALA A 553 17.06 8.00 -22.33
CA ALA A 553 17.36 7.48 -21.01
C ALA A 553 17.20 5.97 -21.05
N LEU A 554 18.19 5.22 -20.55
CA LEU A 554 18.13 3.77 -20.64
C LEU A 554 17.21 3.19 -19.55
N PRO A 555 16.20 2.37 -19.90
CA PRO A 555 15.39 1.67 -18.92
C PRO A 555 16.25 0.83 -17.97
N GLY A 556 15.99 0.92 -16.67
CA GLY A 556 16.75 0.19 -15.65
C GLY A 556 18.15 0.72 -15.33
N ARG A 557 18.56 1.86 -15.89
CA ARG A 557 19.82 2.53 -15.53
C ARG A 557 19.55 3.74 -14.62
N ALA A 558 20.18 3.74 -13.45
CA ALA A 558 20.06 4.84 -12.50
C ALA A 558 20.99 6.00 -12.88
N ARG A 559 20.63 7.20 -12.42
CA ARG A 559 21.46 8.40 -12.54
C ARG A 559 22.10 8.71 -11.19
N TYR A 560 23.42 8.92 -11.20
CA TYR A 560 24.10 9.53 -10.06
C TYR A 560 23.86 11.04 -10.10
N ALA A 561 22.89 11.52 -9.34
CA ALA A 561 22.62 12.95 -9.18
C ALA A 561 23.78 13.66 -8.46
N ARG A 562 24.43 12.94 -7.54
CA ARG A 562 25.64 13.38 -6.84
C ARG A 562 26.52 12.19 -6.51
N ARG A 563 27.85 12.36 -6.53
CA ARG A 563 28.83 11.38 -6.06
C ARG A 563 29.25 11.65 -4.61
N GLY A 564 29.51 10.58 -3.85
CA GLY A 564 29.96 10.64 -2.46
C GLY A 564 30.36 9.25 -1.95
N ASP A 565 31.04 9.20 -0.80
CA ASP A 565 31.63 7.96 -0.26
C ASP A 565 31.13 7.60 1.16
N ASP A 566 30.38 8.48 1.83
CA ASP A 566 30.01 8.30 3.25
C ASP A 566 28.59 7.73 3.46
N LEU A 567 27.67 8.00 2.54
CA LEU A 567 26.27 7.54 2.58
C LEU A 567 25.73 7.37 1.16
N THR A 568 25.07 6.24 0.90
CA THR A 568 24.27 6.02 -0.30
C THR A 568 22.83 6.45 -0.02
N LEU A 569 22.29 7.39 -0.80
CA LEU A 569 20.90 7.81 -0.76
C LEU A 569 20.22 7.44 -2.10
N VAL A 570 19.27 6.52 -2.06
CA VAL A 570 18.50 6.08 -3.23
C VAL A 570 17.11 6.71 -3.21
N CYS A 571 16.70 7.31 -4.32
CA CYS A 571 15.42 8.03 -4.45
C CYS A 571 14.93 8.06 -5.91
N TRP A 572 13.72 8.55 -6.13
CA TRP A 572 13.13 8.75 -7.46
C TRP A 572 12.02 9.81 -7.43
N GLY A 573 11.60 10.26 -8.62
CA GLY A 573 10.53 11.26 -8.74
C GLY A 573 10.81 12.54 -7.96
N ALA A 574 9.82 13.05 -7.22
CA ALA A 574 9.95 14.34 -6.54
C ALA A 574 10.93 14.31 -5.34
N THR A 575 11.23 13.12 -4.79
CA THR A 575 12.13 12.99 -3.64
C THR A 575 13.60 13.23 -3.99
N VAL A 576 13.97 13.25 -5.27
CA VAL A 576 15.37 13.50 -5.70
C VAL A 576 15.82 14.91 -5.33
N ALA A 577 14.98 15.92 -5.58
CA ALA A 577 15.28 17.30 -5.21
C ALA A 577 15.44 17.49 -3.69
N LEU A 578 14.69 16.69 -2.93
CA LEU A 578 14.78 16.64 -1.47
C LEU A 578 16.11 16.03 -1.01
N ALA A 579 16.50 14.92 -1.64
CA ALA A 579 17.74 14.21 -1.35
C ALA A 579 19.00 15.03 -1.66
N GLU A 580 19.00 15.77 -2.78
CA GLU A 580 20.10 16.68 -3.13
C GLU A 580 20.29 17.77 -2.07
N LYS A 581 19.20 18.39 -1.58
CA LYS A 581 19.25 19.37 -0.49
C LYS A 581 19.82 18.78 0.81
N VAL A 582 19.46 17.54 1.14
CA VAL A 582 20.00 16.83 2.31
C VAL A 582 21.50 16.60 2.15
N ALA A 583 21.93 16.19 0.95
CA ALA A 583 23.33 16.01 0.63
C ALA A 583 24.11 17.34 0.73
N ASP A 584 23.55 18.45 0.24
CA ASP A 584 24.14 19.79 0.32
C ASP A 584 24.31 20.22 1.78
N ALA A 585 23.26 20.07 2.60
CA ALA A 585 23.33 20.42 4.02
C ALA A 585 24.44 19.65 4.75
N ILE A 586 24.61 18.36 4.46
CA ILE A 586 25.66 17.52 5.06
C ILE A 586 27.05 17.94 4.56
N ALA A 587 27.21 18.16 3.26
CA ALA A 587 28.50 18.55 2.70
C ALA A 587 28.93 19.95 3.18
N ASP A 588 28.03 20.92 3.17
CA ASP A 588 28.34 22.31 3.52
C ASP A 588 28.69 22.48 5.00
N GLN A 589 28.03 21.73 5.89
CA GLN A 589 28.20 21.90 7.33
C GLN A 589 29.24 20.96 7.94
N VAL A 590 29.37 19.75 7.41
CA VAL A 590 30.26 18.72 7.98
C VAL A 590 31.20 18.08 6.95
N GLY A 591 31.19 18.47 5.68
CA GLY A 591 32.18 17.99 4.69
C GLY A 591 32.17 16.48 4.46
N LEU A 592 31.02 15.81 4.61
CA LEU A 592 30.85 14.40 4.26
C LEU A 592 30.18 14.28 2.89
N GLY A 593 30.59 13.28 2.11
CA GLY A 593 30.08 13.03 0.76
C GLY A 593 28.90 12.07 0.77
N VAL A 594 27.71 12.56 0.40
CA VAL A 594 26.52 11.73 0.18
C VAL A 594 26.39 11.44 -1.32
N GLU A 595 26.37 10.16 -1.69
CA GLU A 595 26.02 9.75 -3.05
C GLU A 595 24.51 9.70 -3.21
N VAL A 596 23.97 10.42 -4.19
CA VAL A 596 22.53 10.45 -4.47
C VAL A 596 22.29 9.71 -5.78
N ILE A 597 21.59 8.59 -5.68
CA ILE A 597 21.17 7.75 -6.79
C ILE A 597 19.69 8.02 -7.06
N ASP A 598 19.41 8.52 -8.25
CA ASP A 598 18.06 8.67 -8.81
C ASP A 598 17.76 7.47 -9.69
N LEU A 599 16.84 6.59 -9.26
CA LEU A 599 16.52 5.36 -9.99
C LEU A 599 15.92 5.64 -11.36
N ARG A 600 15.01 6.63 -11.46
CA ARG A 600 14.22 7.01 -12.66
C ARG A 600 13.33 5.91 -13.25
N SER A 601 13.69 4.64 -13.07
CA SER A 601 13.05 3.41 -13.52
C SER A 601 13.00 2.44 -12.33
N LEU A 602 11.81 1.92 -12.03
CA LEU A 602 11.57 1.00 -10.91
C LEU A 602 11.41 -0.45 -11.37
N SER A 603 10.95 -0.63 -12.61
CA SER A 603 10.92 -1.95 -13.24
C SER A 603 11.30 -1.79 -14.71
N PRO A 604 12.46 -2.29 -15.17
CA PRO A 604 13.58 -2.74 -14.35
C PRO A 604 14.21 -1.58 -13.55
N TRP A 605 15.00 -1.89 -12.52
CA TRP A 605 15.77 -0.90 -11.75
C TRP A 605 17.25 -1.32 -11.65
N ASP A 606 18.12 -0.34 -11.43
CA ASP A 606 19.58 -0.51 -11.44
C ASP A 606 20.09 -1.10 -10.12
N ARG A 607 19.93 -2.42 -9.98
CA ARG A 607 20.38 -3.17 -8.79
C ARG A 607 21.89 -2.99 -8.58
N ASP A 608 22.67 -3.05 -9.65
CA ASP A 608 24.13 -3.04 -9.56
C ASP A 608 24.66 -1.68 -9.10
N ALA A 609 24.14 -0.57 -9.64
CA ALA A 609 24.51 0.77 -9.17
C ALA A 609 24.27 0.96 -7.66
N VAL A 610 23.15 0.45 -7.15
CA VAL A 610 22.80 0.54 -5.72
C VAL A 610 23.67 -0.39 -4.88
N ARG A 611 23.87 -1.64 -5.29
CA ARG A 611 24.72 -2.62 -4.58
C ARG A 611 26.16 -2.11 -4.46
N ASP A 612 26.72 -1.60 -5.55
CA ASP A 612 28.10 -1.11 -5.57
C ASP A 612 28.27 0.14 -4.70
N SER A 613 27.30 1.05 -4.73
CA SER A 613 27.29 2.21 -3.84
C SER A 613 27.16 1.80 -2.37
N ALA A 614 26.18 0.96 -2.04
CA ALA A 614 25.92 0.50 -0.68
C ALA A 614 27.10 -0.28 -0.10
N ARG A 615 27.79 -1.10 -0.92
CA ARG A 615 29.02 -1.80 -0.54
C ARG A 615 30.15 -0.84 -0.20
N ARG A 616 30.29 0.24 -0.98
CA ARG A 616 31.34 1.25 -0.78
C ARG A 616 31.09 2.12 0.45
N THR A 617 29.86 2.59 0.63
CA THR A 617 29.53 3.53 1.73
C THR A 617 29.22 2.82 3.05
N GLY A 618 28.81 1.54 2.99
CA GLY A 618 28.36 0.76 4.14
C GLY A 618 27.06 1.26 4.78
N ARG A 619 26.38 2.24 4.16
CA ARG A 619 25.20 2.92 4.71
C ARG A 619 24.25 3.28 3.58
N LEU A 620 22.99 2.88 3.72
CA LEU A 620 21.95 3.08 2.72
C LEU A 620 20.73 3.77 3.31
N LEU A 621 20.28 4.85 2.67
CA LEU A 621 19.00 5.51 2.94
C LEU A 621 18.14 5.48 1.67
N VAL A 622 16.97 4.87 1.74
CA VAL A 622 16.00 4.89 0.61
C VAL A 622 14.87 5.87 0.92
N VAL A 623 14.55 6.77 -0.01
CA VAL A 623 13.54 7.82 0.16
C VAL A 623 12.53 7.77 -0.98
N HIS A 624 11.24 7.64 -0.68
CA HIS A 624 10.17 7.59 -1.69
C HIS A 624 8.80 8.02 -1.14
N GLU A 625 7.89 8.45 -2.02
CA GLU A 625 6.57 9.00 -1.63
C GLU A 625 5.52 7.94 -1.26
N ASP A 626 5.62 6.73 -1.83
CA ASP A 626 4.64 5.66 -1.58
C ASP A 626 4.64 5.17 -0.11
N ASN A 627 3.74 4.24 0.20
CA ASN A 627 3.63 3.59 1.51
C ASN A 627 4.95 2.98 1.98
N LEU A 628 5.22 3.08 3.28
CA LEU A 628 6.35 2.40 3.91
C LEU A 628 6.21 0.88 3.81
N THR A 629 5.03 0.34 4.05
CA THR A 629 4.76 -1.10 3.95
C THR A 629 4.50 -1.47 2.50
N VAL A 630 5.23 -2.47 2.00
CA VAL A 630 5.21 -2.93 0.61
C VAL A 630 5.55 -1.85 -0.43
N GLY A 631 6.11 -0.71 0.00
CA GLY A 631 6.66 0.28 -0.92
C GLY A 631 7.96 -0.22 -1.57
N PHE A 632 8.27 0.29 -2.76
CA PHE A 632 9.41 -0.15 -3.55
C PHE A 632 10.76 -0.02 -2.81
N GLY A 633 10.88 0.87 -1.82
CA GLY A 633 12.09 0.93 -0.99
C GLY A 633 12.36 -0.34 -0.19
N ALA A 634 11.35 -1.19 0.05
CA ALA A 634 11.53 -2.50 0.66
C ALA A 634 12.32 -3.46 -0.26
N GLU A 635 12.03 -3.47 -1.56
CA GLU A 635 12.74 -4.28 -2.56
C GLU A 635 14.22 -3.87 -2.62
N VAL A 636 14.50 -2.57 -2.62
CA VAL A 636 15.87 -2.04 -2.61
C VAL A 636 16.66 -2.51 -1.39
N VAL A 637 16.05 -2.48 -0.21
CA VAL A 637 16.69 -2.93 1.04
C VAL A 637 16.86 -4.44 1.06
N ALA A 638 15.87 -5.21 0.60
CA ALA A 638 15.93 -6.67 0.54
C ALA A 638 17.07 -7.12 -0.39
N ASP A 639 17.15 -6.54 -1.59
CA ASP A 639 18.20 -6.85 -2.56
C ASP A 639 19.62 -6.59 -2.01
N VAL A 640 19.81 -5.46 -1.34
CA VAL A 640 21.11 -5.12 -0.72
C VAL A 640 21.42 -6.05 0.46
N ALA A 641 20.43 -6.39 1.28
CA ALA A 641 20.61 -7.29 2.41
C ALA A 641 21.04 -8.70 1.94
N GLU A 642 20.44 -9.21 0.86
CA GLU A 642 20.76 -10.52 0.28
C GLU A 642 22.09 -10.52 -0.50
N SER A 643 22.36 -9.46 -1.26
CA SER A 643 23.46 -9.44 -2.24
C SER A 643 24.78 -8.82 -1.73
N VAL A 644 24.71 -7.92 -0.74
CA VAL A 644 25.90 -7.22 -0.20
C VAL A 644 26.25 -7.72 1.21
N GLY A 645 25.26 -8.15 1.99
CA GLY A 645 25.42 -8.76 3.31
C GLY A 645 25.14 -7.80 4.49
N PRO A 646 25.19 -8.30 5.74
CA PRO A 646 24.67 -7.61 6.94
C PRO A 646 25.50 -6.39 7.39
N ALA A 647 26.59 -6.06 6.70
CA ALA A 647 27.47 -4.94 7.04
C ALA A 647 26.89 -3.57 6.63
N VAL A 648 25.90 -3.53 5.73
CA VAL A 648 25.28 -2.27 5.30
C VAL A 648 24.17 -1.87 6.28
N ARG A 649 24.30 -0.68 6.88
CA ARG A 649 23.22 -0.11 7.71
C ARG A 649 22.19 0.56 6.83
N CYS A 650 20.97 0.03 6.82
CA CYS A 650 19.88 0.52 5.97
C CYS A 650 18.82 1.27 6.78
N ARG A 651 18.26 2.34 6.22
CA ARG A 651 17.00 2.96 6.65
C ARG A 651 16.15 3.37 5.45
N ARG A 652 14.85 3.55 5.69
CA ARG A 652 13.88 4.04 4.71
C ARG A 652 13.14 5.25 5.27
N VAL A 653 12.87 6.23 4.41
CA VAL A 653 11.99 7.37 4.72
C VAL A 653 10.91 7.40 3.65
N ALA A 654 9.70 7.03 4.05
CA ALA A 654 8.54 6.94 3.18
C ALA A 654 7.30 7.52 3.86
N ARG A 655 6.16 7.60 3.15
CA ARG A 655 4.89 7.90 3.80
C ARG A 655 4.51 6.76 4.75
N PRO A 656 4.04 7.01 5.99
CA PRO A 656 3.45 5.95 6.81
C PRO A 656 2.21 5.36 6.13
N ASP A 657 1.74 4.20 6.59
CA ASP A 657 0.60 3.48 6.00
C ASP A 657 -0.74 4.18 6.31
N THR A 658 -0.91 5.38 5.77
CA THR A 658 -2.04 6.28 5.98
C THR A 658 -2.30 7.13 4.74
N TYR A 659 -3.49 7.69 4.62
CA TYR A 659 -3.86 8.57 3.51
C TYR A 659 -3.27 9.97 3.64
N ILE A 660 -3.10 10.65 2.50
CA ILE A 660 -2.62 12.04 2.47
C ILE A 660 -3.76 13.00 2.84
N PRO A 661 -3.66 13.74 3.96
CA PRO A 661 -4.73 14.63 4.41
C PRO A 661 -4.80 15.89 3.54
N CYS A 662 -5.99 16.50 3.43
CA CYS A 662 -6.14 17.79 2.73
C CYS A 662 -5.51 18.96 3.50
N ASN A 663 -5.30 18.81 4.81
CA ASN A 663 -4.58 19.80 5.60
C ASN A 663 -3.09 19.76 5.23
N PHE A 664 -2.59 20.83 4.63
CA PHE A 664 -1.24 20.82 4.07
C PHE A 664 -0.13 20.62 5.12
N SER A 665 -0.28 21.15 6.33
CA SER A 665 0.68 20.91 7.41
C SER A 665 0.78 19.42 7.75
N ALA A 666 -0.36 18.76 7.92
CA ALA A 666 -0.41 17.32 8.19
C ALA A 666 0.09 16.50 6.98
N GLN A 667 -0.17 16.97 5.76
CA GLN A 667 0.32 16.35 4.52
C GLN A 667 1.86 16.37 4.47
N LEU A 668 2.48 17.51 4.77
CA LEU A 668 3.94 17.62 4.83
C LEU A 668 4.56 16.75 5.91
N GLU A 669 3.87 16.60 7.06
CA GLU A 669 4.36 15.79 8.18
C GLU A 669 4.43 14.29 7.83
N ILE A 670 3.46 13.79 7.07
CA ILE A 670 3.43 12.37 6.69
C ILE A 670 4.28 12.06 5.45
N LEU A 671 4.44 13.00 4.52
CA LEU A 671 5.27 12.81 3.33
C LEU A 671 6.76 12.83 3.69
N PRO A 672 7.65 12.21 2.90
CA PRO A 672 9.09 12.42 3.04
C PRO A 672 9.40 13.92 3.01
N SER A 673 10.11 14.40 4.03
CA SER A 673 10.37 15.82 4.22
C SER A 673 11.88 16.04 4.37
N PHE A 674 12.33 17.29 4.19
CA PHE A 674 13.74 17.62 4.29
C PHE A 674 14.24 17.28 5.70
N ARG A 675 13.44 17.65 6.70
CA ARG A 675 13.70 17.36 8.09
C ARG A 675 13.84 15.87 8.38
N ARG A 676 12.84 15.05 8.06
CA ARG A 676 12.88 13.60 8.36
C ARG A 676 14.01 12.89 7.60
N THR A 677 14.26 13.31 6.37
CA THR A 677 15.31 12.72 5.54
C THR A 677 16.69 13.08 6.08
N LEU A 678 16.91 14.34 6.49
CA LEU A 678 18.15 14.77 7.12
C LEU A 678 18.37 14.11 8.48
N GLU A 679 17.33 13.97 9.30
CA GLU A 679 17.38 13.27 10.58
C GLU A 679 17.79 11.79 10.41
N ALA A 680 17.22 11.10 9.41
CA ALA A 680 17.59 9.72 9.09
C ALA A 680 19.03 9.61 8.56
N ALA A 681 19.45 10.53 7.69
CA ALA A 681 20.81 10.58 7.16
C ALA A 681 21.86 10.88 8.26
N ALA A 682 21.59 11.87 9.12
CA ALA A 682 22.42 12.21 10.27
C ALA A 682 22.55 11.02 11.23
N GLY A 683 21.44 10.30 11.49
CA GLY A 683 21.46 9.08 12.31
C GLY A 683 22.33 7.96 11.72
N LEU A 684 22.30 7.76 10.39
CA LEU A 684 23.19 6.81 9.71
C LEU A 684 24.64 7.27 9.74
N LEU A 685 24.91 8.56 9.63
CA LEU A 685 26.27 9.13 9.64
C LEU A 685 26.84 9.35 11.05
N GLY A 686 26.03 9.20 12.11
CA GLY A 686 26.45 9.47 13.49
C GLY A 686 26.68 10.95 13.79
N LEU A 687 25.95 11.83 13.11
CA LEU A 687 26.03 13.29 13.27
C LEU A 687 25.08 13.77 14.37
N GLU A 688 25.43 14.89 15.00
CA GLU A 688 24.50 15.64 15.85
C GLU A 688 23.75 16.66 15.00
N LEU A 689 22.42 16.71 15.16
CA LEU A 689 21.52 17.60 14.42
C LEU A 689 20.62 18.35 15.41
N SER A 690 20.57 19.67 15.29
CA SER A 690 19.56 20.52 15.93
C SER A 690 18.93 21.47 14.91
N TRP A 691 17.80 22.09 15.27
CA TRP A 691 17.04 22.98 14.40
C TRP A 691 16.95 24.37 15.04
N ASP A 692 17.40 25.40 14.32
CA ASP A 692 17.19 26.80 14.69
C ASP A 692 15.91 27.31 14.01
N LEU A 693 14.88 27.62 14.82
CA LEU A 693 13.56 28.02 14.32
C LEU A 693 13.44 29.52 14.01
N GLY A 694 14.45 30.34 14.33
CA GLY A 694 14.41 31.79 14.12
C GLY A 694 13.41 32.51 15.05
N GLY A 695 13.86 33.55 15.76
CA GLY A 695 12.99 34.34 16.62
C GLY A 695 11.89 35.07 15.81
N VAL A 696 10.64 34.95 16.24
CA VAL A 696 9.51 35.69 15.65
C VAL A 696 9.72 37.18 15.93
N GLY A 697 10.05 37.94 14.88
CA GLY A 697 10.14 39.40 14.93
C GLY A 697 8.77 40.00 15.25
N VAL A 698 8.59 40.47 16.48
CA VAL A 698 7.46 41.32 16.87
C VAL A 698 7.79 42.75 16.44
N GLY A 699 7.13 43.27 15.41
CA GLY A 699 7.24 44.70 15.09
C GLY A 699 6.79 45.12 13.70
N SER A 700 5.47 45.13 13.43
CA SER A 700 4.85 46.01 12.43
C SER A 700 3.32 45.96 12.59
N ARG A 701 2.64 47.12 12.58
CA ARG A 701 1.17 47.22 12.46
C ARG A 701 0.67 47.04 11.01
N ALA A 702 1.58 47.07 10.04
CA ALA A 702 1.29 46.84 8.63
C ALA A 702 1.41 45.34 8.31
N THR A 703 0.33 44.77 7.75
CA THR A 703 0.28 43.38 7.28
C THR A 703 0.46 43.36 5.77
N THR A 704 1.49 42.68 5.29
CA THR A 704 1.70 42.47 3.84
C THR A 704 0.76 41.38 3.33
N ILE A 705 -0.03 41.71 2.31
CA ILE A 705 -0.89 40.76 1.59
C ILE A 705 -0.12 40.27 0.37
N GLU A 706 0.15 38.97 0.33
CA GLU A 706 0.84 38.31 -0.77
C GLU A 706 -0.11 38.01 -1.94
N ALA A 707 0.43 37.99 -3.16
CA ALA A 707 -0.27 37.57 -4.37
C ALA A 707 -0.72 36.11 -4.25
N ARG A 708 -1.97 35.78 -4.59
CA ARG A 708 -2.50 34.40 -4.58
C ARG A 708 -3.21 34.10 -5.89
N GLY A 709 -3.06 32.87 -6.38
CA GLY A 709 -3.85 32.36 -7.49
C GLY A 709 -5.19 31.76 -7.08
N THR A 710 -5.96 31.34 -8.08
CA THR A 710 -7.22 30.60 -7.92
C THR A 710 -7.01 29.12 -7.60
N SER A 711 -5.84 28.60 -7.95
CA SER A 711 -5.42 27.23 -7.73
C SER A 711 -4.07 27.21 -7.04
N PRO A 712 -3.79 26.22 -6.16
CA PRO A 712 -2.43 25.94 -5.68
C PRO A 712 -1.42 25.65 -6.80
N ALA A 713 -1.89 25.51 -8.04
CA ALA A 713 -1.06 25.31 -9.21
C ALA A 713 -0.55 26.59 -9.89
N ASP A 714 -1.12 27.75 -9.55
CA ASP A 714 -0.77 29.03 -10.17
C ASP A 714 0.56 29.55 -9.58
N GLU A 715 1.56 29.79 -10.42
CA GLU A 715 2.88 30.29 -9.98
C GLU A 715 3.00 31.82 -10.04
N SER A 716 2.21 32.45 -10.90
CA SER A 716 2.11 33.91 -11.02
C SER A 716 0.69 34.34 -11.29
N VAL A 717 0.37 35.57 -10.89
CA VAL A 717 -0.88 36.25 -11.19
C VAL A 717 -0.57 37.62 -11.77
N THR A 718 -1.30 38.02 -12.81
CA THR A 718 -1.15 39.36 -13.41
C THR A 718 -2.24 40.27 -12.88
N VAL A 719 -1.88 41.47 -12.44
CA VAL A 719 -2.85 42.47 -11.98
C VAL A 719 -3.52 43.09 -13.20
N LEU A 720 -4.82 42.84 -13.41
CA LEU A 720 -5.56 43.45 -14.52
C LEU A 720 -5.98 44.88 -14.18
N SER A 721 -6.57 45.06 -12.98
CA SER A 721 -6.97 46.37 -12.49
C SER A 721 -6.98 46.44 -10.98
N TRP A 722 -6.60 47.59 -10.42
CA TRP A 722 -6.74 47.87 -8.99
C TRP A 722 -8.10 48.51 -8.71
N LYS A 723 -8.81 47.99 -7.70
CA LYS A 723 -10.10 48.54 -7.23
C LYS A 723 -9.94 49.50 -6.04
N VAL A 724 -8.72 49.65 -5.54
CA VAL A 724 -8.36 50.48 -4.38
C VAL A 724 -7.07 51.26 -4.62
N ARG A 725 -6.85 52.32 -3.84
CA ARG A 725 -5.66 53.17 -3.84
C ARG A 725 -5.06 53.29 -2.44
N PRO A 726 -3.75 53.60 -2.30
CA PRO A 726 -3.19 53.94 -1.00
C PRO A 726 -3.99 55.05 -0.31
N GLY A 727 -4.38 54.82 0.94
CA GLY A 727 -5.27 55.68 1.74
C GLY A 727 -6.71 55.20 1.83
N ASP A 728 -7.16 54.27 0.98
CA ASP A 728 -8.51 53.74 1.01
C ASP A 728 -8.71 52.76 2.18
N SER A 729 -9.88 52.82 2.83
CA SER A 729 -10.29 51.86 3.85
C SER A 729 -11.00 50.67 3.21
N VAL A 730 -10.60 49.45 3.57
CA VAL A 730 -11.14 48.20 3.02
C VAL A 730 -11.64 47.28 4.14
N ARG A 731 -12.70 46.52 3.87
CA ARG A 731 -13.21 45.46 4.75
C ARG A 731 -12.82 44.06 4.26
N SER A 732 -12.69 43.11 5.18
CA SER A 732 -12.49 41.70 4.85
C SER A 732 -13.62 41.20 3.93
N GLY A 733 -13.24 40.58 2.81
CA GLY A 733 -14.15 40.14 1.75
C GLY A 733 -14.43 41.18 0.65
N GLU A 734 -13.95 42.43 0.78
CA GLU A 734 -14.14 43.48 -0.22
C GLU A 734 -13.15 43.33 -1.40
N PRO A 735 -13.58 43.40 -2.67
CA PRO A 735 -12.69 43.31 -3.83
C PRO A 735 -11.68 44.46 -3.87
N ILE A 736 -10.39 44.14 -3.95
CA ILE A 736 -9.29 45.11 -3.98
C ILE A 736 -8.52 45.13 -5.30
N ALA A 737 -8.53 44.03 -6.05
CA ALA A 737 -7.97 43.97 -7.40
C ALA A 737 -8.69 42.91 -8.24
N GLU A 738 -8.62 43.04 -9.56
CA GLU A 738 -8.94 41.96 -10.49
C GLU A 738 -7.63 41.35 -10.97
N LEU A 739 -7.46 40.04 -10.74
CA LEU A 739 -6.25 39.31 -11.09
C LEU A 739 -6.56 38.25 -12.15
N VAL A 740 -5.60 37.96 -13.01
CA VAL A 740 -5.66 36.79 -13.89
C VAL A 740 -4.57 35.80 -13.52
N ALA A 741 -5.00 34.56 -13.26
CA ALA A 741 -4.12 33.40 -13.15
C ALA A 741 -4.20 32.57 -14.43
N ASP A 742 -3.40 31.51 -14.52
CA ASP A 742 -3.33 30.63 -15.69
C ASP A 742 -4.67 30.03 -16.13
N LYS A 743 -5.65 29.96 -15.21
CA LYS A 743 -6.93 29.26 -15.42
C LYS A 743 -8.17 30.16 -15.39
N ALA A 744 -8.10 31.35 -14.79
CA ALA A 744 -9.26 32.22 -14.61
C ALA A 744 -8.87 33.66 -14.28
N VAL A 745 -9.74 34.59 -14.68
CA VAL A 745 -9.82 35.94 -14.11
C VAL A 745 -10.69 35.87 -12.86
N PHE A 746 -10.28 36.54 -11.78
CA PHE A 746 -11.00 36.53 -10.52
C PHE A 746 -10.79 37.82 -9.72
N ASP A 747 -11.78 38.13 -8.89
CA ASP A 747 -11.69 39.22 -7.92
C ASP A 747 -10.83 38.80 -6.73
N PHE A 748 -9.73 39.52 -6.52
CA PHE A 748 -8.90 39.40 -5.33
C PHE A 748 -9.48 40.30 -4.24
N VAL A 749 -9.89 39.68 -3.13
CA VAL A 749 -10.56 40.36 -2.02
C VAL A 749 -9.64 40.57 -0.83
N SER A 750 -9.86 41.62 -0.04
CA SER A 750 -9.10 41.87 1.18
C SER A 750 -9.34 40.76 2.21
N PRO A 751 -8.31 40.16 2.83
CA PRO A 751 -8.50 39.17 3.89
C PRO A 751 -8.74 39.81 5.27
N ILE A 752 -8.45 41.09 5.45
CA ILE A 752 -8.48 41.80 6.73
C ILE A 752 -9.12 43.19 6.59
N ASP A 753 -9.56 43.76 7.71
CA ASP A 753 -10.02 45.16 7.79
C ASP A 753 -8.82 46.09 7.99
N GLY A 754 -8.78 47.22 7.28
CA GLY A 754 -7.72 48.21 7.48
C GLY A 754 -7.64 49.26 6.38
N GLN A 755 -6.57 50.06 6.43
CA GLN A 755 -6.27 51.07 5.42
C GLN A 755 -5.14 50.60 4.51
N VAL A 756 -5.31 50.70 3.20
CA VAL A 756 -4.27 50.35 2.23
C VAL A 756 -3.13 51.35 2.35
N SER A 757 -1.93 50.91 2.73
CA SER A 757 -0.77 51.80 2.88
C SER A 757 0.07 51.85 1.60
N ARG A 758 0.17 50.72 0.88
CA ARG A 758 1.05 50.59 -0.29
C ARG A 758 0.57 49.51 -1.27
N LEU A 759 0.66 49.79 -2.57
CA LEU A 759 0.55 48.80 -3.64
C LEU A 759 1.95 48.41 -4.13
N SER A 760 2.21 47.11 -4.33
CA SER A 760 3.54 46.59 -4.65
C SER A 760 3.72 46.16 -6.11
N ALA A 761 2.67 46.27 -6.94
CA ALA A 761 2.69 45.92 -8.36
C ALA A 761 1.80 46.88 -9.19
N ALA A 762 2.21 47.16 -10.42
CA ALA A 762 1.46 47.98 -11.38
C ALA A 762 0.39 47.15 -12.13
N GLU A 763 -0.60 47.82 -12.70
CA GLU A 763 -1.54 47.16 -13.64
C GLU A 763 -0.79 46.65 -14.87
N GLY A 764 -1.08 45.42 -15.28
CA GLY A 764 -0.36 44.68 -16.33
C GLY A 764 0.90 43.97 -15.85
N GLU A 765 1.31 44.13 -14.59
CA GLU A 765 2.50 43.47 -14.03
C GLU A 765 2.17 42.05 -13.53
N ALA A 766 2.99 41.07 -13.94
CA ALA A 766 2.90 39.69 -13.49
C ALA A 766 3.70 39.51 -12.19
N VAL A 767 3.02 39.07 -11.14
CA VAL A 767 3.58 38.92 -9.80
C VAL A 767 3.59 37.44 -9.41
N ARG A 768 4.72 36.94 -8.89
CA ARG A 768 4.81 35.54 -8.44
C ARG A 768 3.92 35.32 -7.21
N VAL A 769 3.13 34.24 -7.22
CA VAL A 769 2.30 33.83 -6.06
C VAL A 769 3.18 33.68 -4.81
N GLY A 770 2.76 34.30 -3.71
CA GLY A 770 3.54 34.40 -2.47
C GLY A 770 4.43 35.64 -2.35
N SER A 771 4.54 36.48 -3.39
CA SER A 771 5.26 37.77 -3.31
C SER A 771 4.34 38.87 -2.76
N PRO A 772 4.88 39.93 -2.12
CA PRO A 772 4.08 41.08 -1.68
C PRO A 772 3.26 41.70 -2.82
N LEU A 773 1.94 41.83 -2.62
CA LEU A 773 1.03 42.45 -3.58
C LEU A 773 0.55 43.84 -3.10
N LEU A 774 0.17 43.95 -1.82
CA LEU A 774 -0.11 45.23 -1.16
C LEU A 774 0.17 45.15 0.36
N GLU A 775 0.18 46.30 1.03
CA GLU A 775 0.22 46.40 2.49
C GLU A 775 -1.05 47.06 3.02
N ILE A 776 -1.58 46.51 4.11
CA ILE A 776 -2.76 47.04 4.82
C ILE A 776 -2.37 47.29 6.28
N GLU A 777 -2.58 48.52 6.75
CA GLU A 777 -2.50 48.87 8.17
C GLU A 777 -3.80 48.50 8.87
N ALA A 778 -3.72 47.55 9.80
CA ALA A 778 -4.89 47.05 10.51
C ALA A 778 -5.47 48.11 11.46
N SER A 779 -6.79 48.31 11.41
CA SER A 779 -7.51 49.31 12.22
C SER A 779 -7.63 48.93 13.71
N SER A 780 -7.26 47.70 14.10
CA SER A 780 -7.15 47.23 15.48
C SER A 780 -6.07 46.15 15.62
N THR A 781 -5.48 45.99 16.81
CA THR A 781 -4.53 44.89 17.10
C THR A 781 -5.30 43.56 17.04
N PRO A 782 -5.06 42.67 16.05
CA PRO A 782 -5.96 41.54 15.84
C PRO A 782 -5.74 40.45 16.90
N SER A 783 -6.74 40.20 17.75
CA SER A 783 -6.86 38.93 18.44
C SER A 783 -7.39 37.89 17.44
N GLY A 784 -6.47 37.16 16.79
CA GLY A 784 -6.82 36.07 15.88
C GLY A 784 -6.70 36.41 14.40
N LEU A 785 -5.51 36.81 13.94
CA LEU A 785 -5.20 36.62 12.52
C LEU A 785 -5.41 35.14 12.17
N PRO A 786 -6.08 34.80 11.05
CA PRO A 786 -6.08 33.42 10.57
C PRO A 786 -4.61 32.99 10.38
N ARG A 787 -4.19 31.95 11.13
CA ARG A 787 -2.85 31.38 11.01
C ARG A 787 -2.55 31.14 9.53
N ARG A 788 -1.42 31.70 9.04
CA ARG A 788 -0.93 31.45 7.67
C ARG A 788 -0.89 29.94 7.48
N ARG A 789 -1.66 29.44 6.52
CA ARG A 789 -1.56 28.02 6.16
C ARG A 789 -0.25 27.86 5.40
N PRO A 790 0.65 26.96 5.82
CA PRO A 790 1.89 26.74 5.10
C PRO A 790 1.56 26.27 3.69
N THR A 791 2.43 26.63 2.75
CA THR A 791 2.41 26.20 1.34
C THR A 791 3.70 25.49 0.94
N ARG A 792 4.66 25.43 1.86
CA ARG A 792 5.90 24.63 1.80
C ARG A 792 6.31 24.22 3.21
N GLU A 793 7.25 23.27 3.31
CA GLU A 793 7.85 22.89 4.59
C GLU A 793 8.61 24.07 5.21
N GLU A 794 8.29 24.39 6.47
CA GLU A 794 9.01 25.36 7.29
C GLU A 794 9.86 24.59 8.30
N HIS A 795 11.05 24.16 7.87
CA HIS A 795 11.88 23.24 8.63
C HIS A 795 12.83 23.93 9.65
N GLY A 796 13.01 25.25 9.59
CA GLY A 796 14.07 25.94 10.34
C GLY A 796 15.47 25.67 9.75
N ARG A 797 16.51 26.33 10.26
CA ARG A 797 17.89 26.10 9.78
C ARG A 797 18.49 24.88 10.50
N PRO A 798 18.90 23.81 9.80
CA PRO A 798 19.58 22.70 10.44
C PRO A 798 20.99 23.11 10.87
N VAL A 799 21.41 22.68 12.05
CA VAL A 799 22.77 22.80 12.56
C VAL A 799 23.33 21.39 12.75
N LEU A 800 24.19 20.99 11.82
CA LEU A 800 24.89 19.71 11.82
C LEU A 800 26.27 19.88 12.42
N ARG A 801 26.63 19.00 13.34
CA ARG A 801 27.99 18.94 13.89
C ARG A 801 28.53 17.54 13.76
N ARG A 802 29.76 17.43 13.28
CA ARG A 802 30.54 16.22 13.54
C ARG A 802 30.68 16.13 15.05
N ARG A 803 30.40 14.96 15.63
CA ARG A 803 30.84 14.69 17.00
C ARG A 803 32.33 14.98 17.07
N ALA A 804 32.75 15.84 18.00
CA ALA A 804 34.15 16.22 18.13
C ALA A 804 34.99 14.95 18.28
N PRO A 805 36.19 14.89 17.65
CA PRO A 805 37.09 13.78 17.87
C PRO A 805 37.55 13.85 19.33
N SER A 806 36.86 13.12 20.20
CA SER A 806 37.50 12.58 21.39
C SER A 806 38.71 11.80 20.88
N ALA A 807 39.90 12.11 21.40
CA ALA A 807 41.14 11.47 21.03
C ALA A 807 40.91 9.95 20.91
N ILE A 808 41.35 9.35 19.79
CA ILE A 808 41.46 7.90 19.71
C ILE A 808 42.61 7.53 20.64
N VAL A 809 42.27 7.36 21.91
CA VAL A 809 42.98 6.45 22.78
C VAL A 809 42.65 5.07 22.20
N THR A 810 43.64 4.36 21.68
CA THR A 810 43.58 2.89 21.68
C THR A 810 43.53 2.47 23.14
N GLY A 811 42.31 2.48 23.67
CA GLY A 811 41.95 2.19 25.03
C GLY A 811 40.47 1.93 24.99
N THR A 812 40.11 0.69 25.28
CA THR A 812 38.85 0.39 25.97
C THR A 812 38.59 1.46 27.05
N SER A 813 37.70 2.41 26.77
CA SER A 813 37.15 3.36 27.74
C SER A 813 35.88 3.96 27.12
N THR A 814 34.70 3.38 27.26
CA THR A 814 33.78 3.54 28.42
C THR A 814 33.69 5.00 28.90
N VAL A 815 33.08 5.91 28.13
CA VAL A 815 32.34 7.00 28.79
C VAL A 815 31.10 6.33 29.37
N ASP A 816 31.11 6.20 30.69
CA ASP A 816 30.13 5.53 31.51
C ASP A 816 28.80 6.31 31.46
N ALA A 817 28.04 6.17 30.35
CA ALA A 817 26.73 6.78 30.16
C ALA A 817 25.78 6.23 31.22
N THR A 818 25.71 6.95 32.33
CA THR A 818 24.99 6.57 33.54
C THR A 818 24.10 7.71 33.98
N ILE A 819 22.93 7.36 34.49
CA ILE A 819 22.07 8.27 35.27
C ILE A 819 22.38 8.09 36.76
N ARG A 820 22.18 9.15 37.56
CA ARG A 820 22.20 9.01 39.02
C ARG A 820 20.79 8.75 39.51
N LEU A 821 20.63 7.73 40.32
CA LEU A 821 19.35 7.33 40.89
C LEU A 821 19.21 7.92 42.29
N GLY A 822 18.21 8.77 42.54
CA GLY A 822 17.88 9.23 43.88
C GLY A 822 17.37 8.10 44.80
N VAL A 823 17.41 8.31 46.10
CA VAL A 823 16.77 7.39 47.07
C VAL A 823 15.25 7.48 46.89
N PRO A 824 14.54 6.36 46.58
CA PRO A 824 13.10 6.39 46.39
C PRO A 824 12.37 6.76 47.68
N SER A 825 11.39 7.66 47.60
CA SER A 825 10.40 7.86 48.65
C SER A 825 9.24 6.89 48.46
N VAL A 826 8.67 6.41 49.57
CA VAL A 826 7.70 5.32 49.58
C VAL A 826 6.43 5.75 50.32
N CYS A 827 5.28 5.43 49.74
CA CYS A 827 3.99 5.49 50.40
C CYS A 827 3.30 4.13 50.31
N LEU A 828 3.02 3.53 51.47
CA LEU A 828 2.35 2.23 51.60
C LEU A 828 0.87 2.46 51.91
N GLY A 829 0.00 1.57 51.44
CA GLY A 829 -1.37 1.52 51.95
C GLY A 829 -1.41 1.41 53.49
N SER A 830 -2.34 2.11 54.12
CA SER A 830 -2.42 2.19 55.58
C SER A 830 -3.02 0.94 56.23
N ALA A 831 -3.83 0.15 55.51
CA ALA A 831 -4.41 -1.08 56.05
C ALA A 831 -3.37 -2.21 56.11
N VAL A 832 -3.24 -2.86 57.27
CA VAL A 832 -2.41 -4.05 57.44
C VAL A 832 -3.30 -5.28 57.40
N VAL A 833 -3.06 -6.17 56.44
CA VAL A 833 -3.81 -7.42 56.27
C VAL A 833 -2.87 -8.61 56.51
N ARG A 834 -3.08 -9.32 57.63
CA ARG A 834 -2.31 -10.52 58.00
C ARG A 834 -2.85 -11.74 57.27
N ASN A 835 -2.06 -12.81 57.21
CA ASN A 835 -2.50 -14.08 56.62
C ASN A 835 -3.80 -14.59 57.27
N ALA A 836 -3.92 -14.53 58.60
CA ALA A 836 -5.14 -14.87 59.33
C ALA A 836 -6.41 -14.16 58.81
N ASP A 837 -6.28 -12.88 58.42
CA ASP A 837 -7.41 -12.05 57.98
C ASP A 837 -7.93 -12.49 56.59
N LEU A 838 -7.07 -13.08 55.74
CA LEU A 838 -7.43 -13.62 54.42
C LEU A 838 -8.08 -15.01 54.51
N LEU A 839 -7.67 -15.83 55.48
CA LEU A 839 -8.11 -17.23 55.60
C LEU A 839 -9.59 -17.38 55.93
N ALA A 840 -10.23 -16.33 56.46
CA ALA A 840 -11.69 -16.31 56.68
C ALA A 840 -12.49 -16.56 55.38
N ARG A 841 -11.90 -16.26 54.21
CA ARG A 841 -12.51 -16.45 52.88
C ARG A 841 -11.89 -17.60 52.07
N LEU A 842 -10.88 -18.28 52.62
CA LEU A 842 -10.11 -19.32 51.94
C LEU A 842 -10.08 -20.61 52.79
N PRO A 843 -11.21 -21.35 52.88
CA PRO A 843 -11.30 -22.54 53.71
C PRO A 843 -10.34 -23.63 53.21
N GLY A 844 -9.68 -24.33 54.15
CA GLY A 844 -8.78 -25.45 53.85
C GLY A 844 -7.29 -25.09 53.76
N TRP A 845 -6.92 -23.82 53.92
CA TRP A 845 -5.54 -23.34 53.93
C TRP A 845 -5.12 -22.78 55.30
N THR A 846 -3.81 -22.77 55.57
CA THR A 846 -3.24 -22.26 56.82
C THR A 846 -2.30 -21.07 56.58
N GLU A 847 -1.99 -20.31 57.64
CA GLU A 847 -1.03 -19.21 57.54
C GLU A 847 0.36 -19.71 57.14
N ALA A 848 0.71 -20.95 57.54
CA ALA A 848 1.94 -21.62 57.16
C ALA A 848 1.99 -21.93 55.66
N ASP A 849 0.86 -22.26 55.02
CA ASP A 849 0.79 -22.51 53.58
C ASP A 849 1.08 -21.25 52.77
N ILE A 850 0.46 -20.12 53.17
CA ILE A 850 0.70 -18.81 52.56
C ILE A 850 2.16 -18.41 52.74
N LEU A 851 2.70 -18.53 53.96
CA LEU A 851 4.09 -18.17 54.24
C LEU A 851 5.08 -19.06 53.48
N LYS A 852 4.83 -20.37 53.41
CA LYS A 852 5.66 -21.33 52.67
C LYS A 852 5.63 -21.07 51.16
N ARG A 853 4.46 -20.73 50.60
CA ARG A 853 4.28 -20.53 49.16
C ARG A 853 4.80 -19.18 48.69
N THR A 854 4.58 -18.14 49.48
CA THR A 854 4.81 -16.75 49.07
C THR A 854 5.95 -16.07 49.81
N GLY A 855 6.23 -16.47 51.05
CA GLY A 855 7.11 -15.75 51.98
C GLY A 855 6.47 -14.53 52.65
N ILE A 856 5.18 -14.28 52.41
CA ILE A 856 4.43 -13.12 52.92
C ILE A 856 3.69 -13.50 54.20
N ALA A 857 3.90 -12.71 55.26
CA ALA A 857 3.20 -12.80 56.55
C ALA A 857 2.07 -11.77 56.66
N SER A 858 2.29 -10.55 56.12
CA SER A 858 1.29 -9.49 56.07
C SER A 858 1.45 -8.62 54.82
N ARG A 859 0.38 -7.91 54.42
CA ARG A 859 0.36 -6.99 53.27
C ARG A 859 -0.09 -5.61 53.69
N ARG A 860 0.41 -4.60 53.01
CA ARG A 860 -0.10 -3.22 53.08
C ARG A 860 -1.12 -3.04 51.97
N ARG A 861 -2.37 -2.72 52.30
CA ARG A 861 -3.45 -2.49 51.33
C ARG A 861 -4.02 -1.10 51.52
N LEU A 862 -4.73 -0.59 50.51
CA LEU A 862 -5.45 0.67 50.61
C LEU A 862 -6.38 0.67 51.84
N GLY A 863 -6.21 1.67 52.71
CA GLY A 863 -7.13 1.96 53.81
C GLY A 863 -8.34 2.78 53.34
N PRO A 864 -9.27 3.09 54.26
CA PRO A 864 -10.45 3.89 53.92
C PRO A 864 -10.06 5.25 53.31
N GLY A 865 -10.53 5.53 52.09
CA GLY A 865 -10.29 6.79 51.38
C GLY A 865 -8.96 6.87 50.62
N GLU A 866 -8.13 5.83 50.66
CA GLU A 866 -6.88 5.79 49.88
C GLU A 866 -7.12 5.29 48.45
N SER A 867 -6.28 5.76 47.53
CA SER A 867 -6.24 5.33 46.13
C SER A 867 -4.79 5.27 45.64
N ALA A 868 -4.56 4.62 44.49
CA ALA A 868 -3.24 4.67 43.84
C ALA A 868 -2.75 6.11 43.64
N GLN A 869 -3.66 7.05 43.35
CA GLN A 869 -3.34 8.45 43.20
C GLN A 869 -2.89 9.10 44.50
N SER A 870 -3.64 8.94 45.59
CA SER A 870 -3.29 9.58 46.87
C SER A 870 -1.94 9.07 47.39
N LEU A 871 -1.62 7.79 47.18
CA LEU A 871 -0.31 7.24 47.50
C LEU A 871 0.79 7.84 46.60
N ALA A 872 0.55 7.97 45.29
CA ALA A 872 1.50 8.54 44.34
C ALA A 872 1.82 10.02 44.65
N GLU A 873 0.80 10.80 44.99
CA GLU A 873 0.96 12.20 45.40
C GLU A 873 1.80 12.32 46.68
N ALA A 874 1.52 11.49 47.70
CA ALA A 874 2.27 11.49 48.94
C ALA A 874 3.75 11.10 48.72
N ALA A 875 4.01 10.07 47.91
CA ALA A 875 5.37 9.67 47.55
C ALA A 875 6.10 10.77 46.76
N ALA A 876 5.42 11.40 45.80
CA ALA A 876 5.99 12.48 44.99
C ALA A 876 6.38 13.71 45.83
N ARG A 877 5.49 14.15 46.74
CA ARG A 877 5.77 15.25 47.68
C ARG A 877 6.99 14.93 48.53
N ALA A 878 7.02 13.75 49.14
CA ALA A 878 8.15 13.32 49.97
C ALA A 878 9.48 13.29 49.18
N ALA A 879 9.48 12.83 47.93
CA ALA A 879 10.68 12.80 47.11
C ALA A 879 11.19 14.20 46.75
N LEU A 880 10.28 15.14 46.45
CA LEU A 880 10.62 16.53 46.19
C LEU A 880 11.12 17.25 47.45
N ASP A 881 10.48 17.02 48.59
CA ASP A 881 10.90 17.56 49.89
C ASP A 881 12.31 17.08 50.26
N VAL A 882 12.59 15.77 50.10
CA VAL A 882 13.92 15.18 50.37
C VAL A 882 14.96 15.70 49.38
N ALA A 883 14.58 15.93 48.12
CA ALA A 883 15.47 16.46 47.09
C ALA A 883 15.68 17.98 47.19
N GLY A 884 14.87 18.69 48.00
CA GLY A 884 14.86 20.15 48.05
C GLY A 884 14.41 20.80 46.73
N LEU A 885 13.53 20.13 45.98
CA LEU A 885 13.07 20.56 44.65
C LEU A 885 11.61 21.03 44.69
N SER A 886 11.29 22.03 43.86
CA SER A 886 9.93 22.42 43.52
C SER A 886 9.41 21.60 42.34
N PRO A 887 8.08 21.40 42.19
CA PRO A 887 7.50 20.81 40.98
C PRO A 887 7.92 21.50 39.68
N THR A 888 8.30 22.78 39.73
CA THR A 888 8.81 23.56 38.59
C THR A 888 10.26 23.23 38.20
N ASP A 889 11.00 22.51 39.05
CA ASP A 889 12.40 22.12 38.79
C ASP A 889 12.52 20.77 38.06
N LEU A 890 11.38 20.14 37.77
CA LEU A 890 11.29 18.88 37.04
C LEU A 890 11.20 19.14 35.53
N ASP A 891 11.76 18.23 34.75
CA ASP A 891 11.69 18.26 33.28
C ASP A 891 10.74 17.21 32.70
N LEU A 892 10.39 16.20 33.50
CA LEU A 892 9.54 15.08 33.09
C LEU A 892 8.98 14.34 34.32
N ILE A 893 7.71 13.95 34.25
CA ILE A 893 7.08 13.02 35.19
C ILE A 893 6.65 11.75 34.46
N ILE A 894 7.15 10.60 34.89
CA ILE A 894 6.72 9.29 34.37
C ILE A 894 6.02 8.55 35.50
N CYS A 895 4.78 8.12 35.33
CA CYS A 895 4.10 7.26 36.30
C CYS A 895 3.93 5.83 35.77
N CYS A 896 4.68 4.88 36.34
CA CYS A 896 4.56 3.48 36.01
C CYS A 896 3.39 2.86 36.79
N THR A 897 2.25 2.63 36.12
CA THR A 897 1.05 2.06 36.72
C THR A 897 0.29 1.18 35.74
N GLY A 898 -0.14 0.00 36.19
CA GLY A 898 -1.14 -0.82 35.51
C GLY A 898 -2.55 -0.67 36.09
N THR A 899 -2.72 0.14 37.14
CA THR A 899 -3.96 0.30 37.89
C THR A 899 -4.36 1.77 38.07
N PRO A 900 -4.35 2.59 37.00
CA PRO A 900 -4.77 3.98 37.13
C PRO A 900 -6.27 4.03 37.46
N GLY A 901 -6.67 4.91 38.38
CA GLY A 901 -8.08 5.05 38.75
C GLY A 901 -8.97 5.55 37.59
N VAL A 902 -8.38 6.23 36.61
CA VAL A 902 -8.98 6.64 35.33
C VAL A 902 -7.91 6.58 34.25
N ILE A 903 -8.28 6.28 33.00
CA ILE A 903 -7.31 6.21 31.89
C ILE A 903 -6.83 7.60 31.46
N SER A 904 -7.72 8.61 31.52
CA SER A 904 -7.41 10.00 31.18
C SER A 904 -8.20 10.95 32.08
N PRO A 905 -7.59 12.04 32.60
CA PRO A 905 -6.17 12.37 32.48
C PRO A 905 -5.27 11.34 33.18
N SER A 906 -4.04 11.17 32.67
CA SER A 906 -3.06 10.22 33.23
C SER A 906 -2.82 10.48 34.72
N LEU A 907 -2.48 9.44 35.47
CA LEU A 907 -2.14 9.56 36.87
C LEU A 907 -0.96 10.53 37.07
N ALA A 908 0.03 10.52 36.19
CA ALA A 908 1.13 11.49 36.18
C ALA A 908 0.63 12.95 36.09
N CYS A 909 -0.32 13.26 35.20
CA CYS A 909 -0.91 14.60 35.09
C CYS A 909 -1.69 15.00 36.35
N ARG A 910 -2.38 14.04 36.99
CA ARG A 910 -3.14 14.30 38.23
C ARG A 910 -2.19 14.56 39.41
N VAL A 911 -1.07 13.84 39.49
CA VAL A 911 -0.01 14.13 40.46
C VAL A 911 0.62 15.50 40.21
N LEU A 912 0.93 15.84 38.95
CA LEU A 912 1.46 17.16 38.59
C LEU A 912 0.52 18.29 39.04
N HIS A 913 -0.78 18.15 38.79
CA HIS A 913 -1.80 19.08 39.24
C HIS A 913 -1.80 19.23 40.78
N ALA A 914 -1.83 18.11 41.51
CA ALA A 914 -1.87 18.11 42.97
C ALA A 914 -0.57 18.67 43.61
N LEU A 915 0.58 18.47 42.95
CA LEU A 915 1.86 19.08 43.35
C LEU A 915 1.86 20.60 43.12
N GLY A 916 1.32 21.05 41.98
CA GLY A 916 1.13 22.47 41.68
C GLY A 916 0.21 23.16 42.70
N GLU A 917 -0.94 22.56 43.01
CA GLU A 917 -1.88 23.10 44.01
C GLU A 917 -1.26 23.24 45.40
N ALA A 918 -0.53 22.23 45.88
CA ALA A 918 0.07 22.27 47.21
C ALA A 918 1.21 23.30 47.36
N THR A 919 1.85 23.66 46.24
CA THR A 919 2.96 24.63 46.23
C THR A 919 2.53 26.02 45.73
N GLY A 920 1.27 26.19 45.29
CA GLY A 920 0.79 27.41 44.66
C GLY A 920 1.44 27.69 43.29
N THR A 921 1.97 26.66 42.62
CA THR A 921 2.65 26.77 41.32
C THR A 921 1.80 26.16 40.19
N LYS A 922 2.13 26.49 38.94
CA LYS A 922 1.52 25.91 37.73
C LYS A 922 2.60 25.26 36.86
N PRO A 923 3.17 24.13 37.29
CA PRO A 923 4.26 23.49 36.55
C PRO A 923 3.75 22.95 35.21
N GLU A 924 4.44 23.29 34.12
CA GLU A 924 4.15 22.84 32.76
C GLU A 924 5.27 21.92 32.26
N VAL A 925 5.16 20.63 32.60
CA VAL A 925 6.16 19.62 32.26
C VAL A 925 5.47 18.43 31.59
N PRO A 926 6.15 17.72 30.66
CA PRO A 926 5.65 16.45 30.16
C PRO A 926 5.33 15.49 31.32
N ALA A 927 4.12 14.94 31.33
CA ALA A 927 3.66 14.01 32.35
C ALA A 927 2.80 12.92 31.72
N TYR A 928 3.19 11.65 31.87
CA TYR A 928 2.45 10.52 31.28
C TYR A 928 2.59 9.23 32.08
N ASP A 929 1.63 8.32 31.86
CA ASP A 929 1.64 6.99 32.46
C ASP A 929 2.33 5.98 31.54
N LEU A 930 2.98 4.98 32.15
CA LEU A 930 3.61 3.84 31.47
C LEU A 930 3.08 2.53 32.06
N ALA A 931 2.43 1.71 31.24
CA ALA A 931 1.88 0.43 31.64
C ALA A 931 2.81 -0.73 31.20
N ALA A 932 3.66 -1.20 32.12
CA ALA A 932 4.46 -2.43 31.93
C ALA A 932 4.41 -3.36 33.17
N ALA A 933 3.30 -3.27 33.93
CA ALA A 933 3.02 -4.04 35.13
C ALA A 933 4.25 -4.11 36.07
N CYS A 934 4.60 -5.29 36.60
CA CYS A 934 5.69 -5.44 37.57
C CYS A 934 7.09 -5.06 37.03
N SER A 935 7.28 -4.97 35.70
CA SER A 935 8.54 -4.51 35.11
C SER A 935 8.60 -2.98 34.91
N GLY A 936 7.50 -2.29 35.22
CA GLY A 936 7.28 -0.85 35.02
C GLY A 936 8.43 0.03 35.49
N TYR A 937 8.99 -0.20 36.68
CA TYR A 937 10.09 0.63 37.17
C TYR A 937 11.34 0.57 36.27
N LEU A 938 11.69 -0.61 35.73
CA LEU A 938 12.84 -0.75 34.84
C LEU A 938 12.58 -0.13 33.47
N PHE A 939 11.34 -0.25 32.96
CA PHE A 939 10.92 0.48 31.76
C PHE A 939 10.96 2.00 31.97
N GLY A 940 10.46 2.47 33.11
CA GLY A 940 10.51 3.87 33.50
C GLY A 940 11.94 4.40 33.65
N LEU A 941 12.85 3.61 34.23
CA LEU A 941 14.27 3.94 34.30
C LEU A 941 14.93 4.02 32.92
N ALA A 942 14.57 3.15 31.98
CA ALA A 942 15.06 3.26 30.61
C ALA A 942 14.53 4.49 29.89
N ASN A 943 13.26 4.84 30.11
CA ASN A 943 12.68 6.07 29.56
C ASN A 943 13.34 7.32 30.16
N ALA A 944 13.58 7.34 31.47
CA ALA A 944 14.30 8.41 32.14
C ALA A 944 15.77 8.48 31.68
N PHE A 945 16.44 7.34 31.49
CA PHE A 945 17.78 7.25 30.91
C PHE A 945 17.80 7.87 29.51
N ASP A 946 16.92 7.42 28.62
CA ASP A 946 16.88 7.90 27.23
C ASP A 946 16.56 9.39 27.16
N PHE A 947 15.63 9.87 28.00
CA PHE A 947 15.31 11.29 28.12
C PHE A 947 16.51 12.12 28.60
N THR A 948 17.20 11.66 29.65
CA THR A 948 18.37 12.35 30.21
C THR A 948 19.61 12.24 29.32
N GLN A 949 19.73 11.25 28.44
CA GLN A 949 20.78 11.26 27.41
C GLN A 949 20.55 12.36 26.38
N ALA A 950 19.29 12.63 26.04
CA ALA A 950 18.93 13.75 25.16
C ALA A 950 18.99 15.11 25.88
N ARG A 951 18.82 15.14 27.21
CA ARG A 951 18.92 16.32 28.08
C ARG A 951 19.77 16.03 29.33
N PRO A 952 21.11 16.08 29.21
CA PRO A 952 22.05 15.67 30.26
C PRO A 952 21.87 16.32 31.63
N ASP A 953 21.33 17.54 31.68
CA ASP A 953 21.09 18.36 32.87
C ASP A 953 19.70 18.18 33.49
N SER A 954 18.86 17.33 32.91
CA SER A 954 17.46 17.19 33.31
C SER A 954 17.23 16.37 34.59
N ARG A 955 16.10 16.67 35.25
CA ARG A 955 15.58 15.96 36.43
C ARG A 955 14.23 15.32 36.11
N VAL A 956 14.18 14.00 36.21
CA VAL A 956 12.97 13.22 35.93
C VAL A 956 12.39 12.69 37.24
N LEU A 957 11.11 12.94 37.49
CA LEU A 957 10.38 12.31 38.59
C LEU A 957 9.77 10.99 38.08
N LEU A 958 10.39 9.88 38.45
CA LEU A 958 9.91 8.54 38.14
C LEU A 958 9.04 8.01 39.29
N LEU A 959 7.73 7.92 39.03
CA LEU A 959 6.73 7.39 39.93
C LEU A 959 6.40 5.93 39.60
N THR A 960 6.09 5.15 40.62
CA THR A 960 5.34 3.89 40.51
C THR A 960 4.11 3.98 41.39
N ALA A 961 2.97 3.46 40.95
CA ALA A 961 1.76 3.48 41.76
C ALA A 961 0.87 2.30 41.40
N GLU A 962 0.70 1.36 42.34
CA GLU A 962 -0.06 0.15 42.10
C GLU A 962 -1.05 -0.14 43.23
N ALA A 963 -2.30 -0.35 42.84
CA ALA A 963 -3.39 -0.81 43.69
C ALA A 963 -4.00 -2.09 43.10
N LEU A 964 -3.26 -3.21 43.20
CA LEU A 964 -3.68 -4.50 42.66
C LEU A 964 -4.56 -5.29 43.64
N SER A 965 -4.52 -4.97 44.94
CA SER A 965 -5.30 -5.70 45.93
C SER A 965 -6.82 -5.65 45.72
N PRO A 966 -7.43 -4.56 45.21
CA PRO A 966 -8.84 -4.55 44.83
C PRO A 966 -9.18 -5.41 43.60
N LEU A 967 -8.18 -5.74 42.78
CA LEU A 967 -8.36 -6.54 41.56
C LEU A 967 -8.11 -8.03 41.79
N ALA A 968 -7.67 -8.44 42.99
CA ALA A 968 -7.50 -9.85 43.33
C ALA A 968 -8.84 -10.48 43.74
N ASP A 969 -9.13 -11.69 43.25
CA ASP A 969 -10.33 -12.42 43.65
C ASP A 969 -10.19 -12.88 45.12
N PRO A 970 -11.05 -12.45 46.05
CA PRO A 970 -10.96 -12.85 47.45
C PRO A 970 -11.17 -14.35 47.70
N GLY A 971 -11.79 -15.08 46.76
CA GLY A 971 -12.03 -16.52 46.83
C GLY A 971 -10.95 -17.36 46.15
N ASP A 972 -10.05 -16.76 45.37
CA ASP A 972 -8.94 -17.45 44.71
C ASP A 972 -7.69 -17.41 45.59
N PHE A 973 -7.28 -18.57 46.09
CA PHE A 973 -6.08 -18.68 46.92
C PHE A 973 -4.82 -18.22 46.18
N ASP A 974 -4.74 -18.43 44.86
CA ASP A 974 -3.51 -18.19 44.12
C ASP A 974 -3.22 -16.70 43.93
N THR A 975 -4.25 -15.85 43.85
CA THR A 975 -4.11 -14.40 43.66
C THR A 975 -4.37 -13.58 44.93
N ALA A 976 -5.34 -13.96 45.78
CA ALA A 976 -5.73 -13.22 46.98
C ALA A 976 -4.59 -13.00 47.98
N ILE A 977 -3.64 -13.93 48.03
CA ILE A 977 -2.58 -14.00 49.03
C ILE A 977 -1.33 -13.18 48.66
N LEU A 978 -1.28 -12.57 47.48
CA LEU A 978 -0.05 -11.98 46.94
C LEU A 978 0.04 -10.48 47.16
N PHE A 979 -1.00 -9.73 46.79
CA PHE A 979 -0.83 -8.32 46.51
C PHE A 979 -0.94 -7.40 47.73
N GLY A 980 -0.04 -6.42 47.76
CA GLY A 980 -0.13 -5.19 48.53
C GLY A 980 -0.15 -3.97 47.60
N ASP A 981 -0.50 -2.81 48.14
CA ASP A 981 -0.66 -1.57 47.41
C ASP A 981 0.37 -0.54 47.90
N ALA A 982 1.07 0.09 46.95
CA ALA A 982 2.12 1.05 47.25
C ALA A 982 2.39 1.97 46.07
N ALA A 983 2.89 3.16 46.38
CA ALA A 983 3.51 4.06 45.42
C ALA A 983 4.93 4.43 45.84
N THR A 984 5.78 4.66 44.86
CA THR A 984 7.13 5.19 45.09
C THR A 984 7.44 6.35 44.15
N ALA A 985 8.37 7.20 44.55
CA ALA A 985 8.84 8.32 43.76
C ALA A 985 10.36 8.40 43.81
N THR A 986 11.00 8.39 42.65
CA THR A 986 12.46 8.49 42.51
C THR A 986 12.81 9.68 41.63
N VAL A 987 13.65 10.59 42.15
CA VAL A 987 14.25 11.63 41.31
C VAL A 987 15.44 11.03 40.57
N VAL A 988 15.36 10.97 39.25
CA VAL A 988 16.44 10.52 38.36
C VAL A 988 17.15 11.76 37.81
N LEU A 989 18.46 11.81 38.00
CA LEU A 989 19.29 12.91 37.55
C LEU A 989 20.08 12.50 36.32
N GLY A 990 20.05 13.34 35.29
CA GLY A 990 20.91 13.19 34.14
C GLY A 990 22.41 13.26 34.50
N PRO A 991 23.29 12.84 33.57
CA PRO A 991 24.74 12.80 33.82
C PRO A 991 25.33 14.15 34.25
N ASP A 992 24.81 15.26 33.70
CA ASP A 992 25.27 16.63 33.95
C ASP A 992 24.40 17.39 34.96
N ALA A 993 23.27 16.81 35.38
CA ALA A 993 22.40 17.41 36.38
C ALA A 993 23.14 17.51 37.73
N PRO A 994 23.27 18.72 38.32
CA PRO A 994 23.93 18.87 39.61
C PRO A 994 23.12 18.13 40.69
N PRO A 995 23.77 17.35 41.59
CA PRO A 995 23.06 16.59 42.62
C PRO A 995 22.18 17.44 43.51
N GLY A 996 22.49 18.72 43.71
CA GLY A 996 21.57 19.70 44.31
C GLY A 996 21.07 19.37 45.72
N GLY A 997 21.70 18.44 46.44
CA GLY A 997 21.20 17.94 47.75
C GLY A 997 20.39 16.64 47.67
N VAL A 998 20.08 16.13 46.47
CA VAL A 998 19.40 14.84 46.27
C VAL A 998 20.29 13.68 46.75
N PRO A 999 19.85 12.89 47.75
CA PRO A 999 20.57 11.68 48.15
C PRO A 999 20.52 10.64 47.03
N THR A 1000 21.67 10.16 46.56
CA THR A 1000 21.76 9.18 45.45
C THR A 1000 22.07 7.77 45.97
N LEU A 1001 21.45 6.76 45.35
CA LEU A 1001 21.77 5.35 45.54
C LEU A 1001 23.02 4.94 44.76
N GLY A 1002 23.28 5.59 43.64
CA GLY A 1002 24.36 5.22 42.73
C GLY A 1002 24.10 5.61 41.28
N ARG A 1003 24.94 5.08 40.41
CA ARG A 1003 24.90 5.25 38.96
C ARG A 1003 24.38 4.00 38.28
N LEU A 1004 23.57 4.20 37.24
CA LEU A 1004 22.94 3.11 36.50
C LEU A 1004 23.05 3.37 35.00
N ARG A 1005 23.49 2.36 34.24
CA ARG A 1005 23.44 2.37 32.78
C ARG A 1005 22.04 2.05 32.28
N ARG A 1006 21.78 2.29 31.00
CA ARG A 1006 20.48 2.01 30.38
C ARG A 1006 19.99 0.59 30.73
N PRO A 1007 18.82 0.42 31.37
CA PRO A 1007 18.22 -0.89 31.58
C PRO A 1007 18.06 -1.67 30.27
N VAL A 1008 18.29 -2.98 30.34
CA VAL A 1008 18.03 -3.93 29.25
C VAL A 1008 16.57 -4.37 29.36
N LEU A 1009 15.80 -4.17 28.29
CA LEU A 1009 14.38 -4.46 28.25
C LEU A 1009 14.07 -5.48 27.14
N SER A 1010 13.05 -6.30 27.34
CA SER A 1010 12.54 -7.25 26.35
C SER A 1010 11.05 -7.52 26.59
N SER A 1011 10.36 -8.05 25.59
CA SER A 1011 8.99 -8.55 25.73
C SER A 1011 8.79 -9.84 24.95
N ARG A 1012 7.68 -10.54 25.20
CA ARG A 1012 7.19 -11.67 24.40
C ARG A 1012 5.69 -11.48 24.17
N GLY A 1013 5.22 -11.63 22.94
CA GLY A 1013 3.78 -11.64 22.66
C GLY A 1013 3.09 -12.79 23.41
N GLU A 1014 2.01 -12.48 24.13
CA GLU A 1014 1.19 -13.45 24.86
C GLU A 1014 -0.28 -13.01 24.80
N PRO A 1015 -1.23 -13.93 24.54
CA PRO A 1015 -2.64 -13.60 24.31
C PRO A 1015 -3.44 -13.22 25.57
N GLY A 1016 -2.81 -13.10 26.74
CA GLY A 1016 -3.48 -12.80 28.02
C GLY A 1016 -4.05 -14.03 28.73
N GLU A 1017 -3.61 -15.24 28.38
CA GLU A 1017 -4.07 -16.50 28.97
C GLU A 1017 -3.28 -16.86 30.23
N ILE A 1018 -1.99 -16.53 30.27
CA ILE A 1018 -1.10 -16.95 31.36
C ILE A 1018 -1.10 -15.96 32.53
N LEU A 1019 -1.15 -14.66 32.28
CA LEU A 1019 -1.21 -13.62 33.33
C LEU A 1019 -1.88 -12.37 32.76
N ARG A 1020 -3.07 -12.05 33.26
CA ARG A 1020 -3.83 -10.85 32.87
C ARG A 1020 -4.28 -10.04 34.07
N VAL A 1021 -4.22 -8.72 33.92
CA VAL A 1021 -4.75 -7.75 34.88
C VAL A 1021 -5.88 -7.01 34.17
N PRO A 1022 -7.15 -7.19 34.57
CA PRO A 1022 -8.27 -6.48 33.95
C PRO A 1022 -8.30 -5.01 34.35
N ALA A 1023 -9.02 -4.19 33.57
CA ALA A 1023 -9.37 -2.84 34.00
C ALA A 1023 -10.35 -2.89 35.18
N GLY A 1024 -10.41 -1.80 35.96
CA GLY A 1024 -11.32 -1.72 37.10
C GLY A 1024 -12.78 -1.92 36.67
N GLY A 1025 -13.44 -2.95 37.22
CA GLY A 1025 -14.83 -3.32 36.88
C GLY A 1025 -14.96 -4.53 35.94
N ASP A 1026 -13.88 -4.95 35.27
CA ASP A 1026 -13.89 -5.99 34.23
C ASP A 1026 -13.44 -7.38 34.75
N GLY A 1027 -13.76 -7.69 36.01
CA GLY A 1027 -13.44 -8.95 36.67
C GLY A 1027 -12.14 -8.91 37.49
N PHE A 1028 -11.62 -10.09 37.82
CA PHE A 1028 -10.44 -10.25 38.68
C PHE A 1028 -9.18 -10.61 37.90
N LEU A 1029 -8.02 -10.28 38.49
CA LEU A 1029 -6.70 -10.71 38.05
C LEU A 1029 -6.66 -12.24 37.96
N ALA A 1030 -6.14 -12.76 36.85
CA ALA A 1030 -6.02 -14.20 36.62
C ALA A 1030 -4.60 -14.57 36.21
N MET A 1031 -4.09 -15.68 36.74
CA MET A 1031 -2.77 -16.18 36.39
C MET A 1031 -2.63 -17.70 36.49
N ASP A 1032 -1.81 -18.30 35.63
CA ASP A 1032 -1.26 -19.64 35.79
C ASP A 1032 0.08 -19.54 36.53
N GLY A 1033 0.05 -19.74 37.84
CA GLY A 1033 1.21 -19.55 38.71
C GLY A 1033 2.42 -20.43 38.34
N LEU A 1034 2.22 -21.63 37.79
CA LEU A 1034 3.32 -22.53 37.41
C LEU A 1034 4.01 -22.05 36.13
N ARG A 1035 3.24 -21.62 35.14
CA ARG A 1035 3.79 -21.06 33.89
C ARG A 1035 4.47 -19.71 34.13
N VAL A 1036 3.85 -18.84 34.92
CA VAL A 1036 4.45 -17.55 35.34
C VAL A 1036 5.77 -17.79 36.06
N TYR A 1037 5.82 -18.74 37.01
CA TYR A 1037 7.04 -19.08 37.74
C TYR A 1037 8.19 -19.50 36.81
N ALA A 1038 7.92 -20.44 35.89
CA ALA A 1038 8.93 -20.97 34.99
C ALA A 1038 9.50 -19.90 34.05
N GLU A 1039 8.64 -19.02 33.51
CA GLU A 1039 9.06 -17.95 32.63
C GLU A 1039 9.80 -16.84 33.39
N ALA A 1040 9.27 -16.42 34.55
CA ALA A 1040 9.87 -15.37 35.38
C ALA A 1040 11.31 -15.73 35.78
N VAL A 1041 11.55 -16.93 36.32
CA VAL A 1041 12.90 -17.36 36.73
C VAL A 1041 13.86 -17.37 35.52
N ARG A 1042 13.41 -17.91 34.37
CA ARG A 1042 14.25 -18.01 33.18
C ARG A 1042 14.62 -16.62 32.61
N ARG A 1043 13.62 -15.74 32.45
CA ARG A 1043 13.80 -14.44 31.81
C ARG A 1043 14.54 -13.45 32.70
N MET A 1044 14.24 -13.44 34.00
CA MET A 1044 14.93 -12.56 34.95
C MET A 1044 16.43 -12.89 35.04
N ILE A 1045 16.80 -14.18 35.05
CA ILE A 1045 18.21 -14.62 34.97
C ILE A 1045 18.86 -14.16 33.66
N SER A 1046 18.20 -14.42 32.52
CA SER A 1046 18.75 -14.09 31.21
C SER A 1046 18.98 -12.59 31.04
N LEU A 1047 17.99 -11.76 31.39
CA LEU A 1047 18.08 -10.31 31.23
C LEU A 1047 19.07 -9.70 32.22
N LEU A 1048 19.14 -10.22 33.46
CA LEU A 1048 20.19 -9.83 34.39
C LEU A 1048 21.57 -10.18 33.85
N GLY A 1049 21.72 -11.34 33.20
CA GLY A 1049 22.92 -11.71 32.45
C GLY A 1049 23.31 -10.65 31.41
N SER A 1050 22.37 -10.24 30.55
CA SER A 1050 22.60 -9.19 29.56
C SER A 1050 22.93 -7.82 30.16
N ALA A 1051 22.30 -7.45 31.28
CA ALA A 1051 22.60 -6.20 31.97
C ALA A 1051 24.01 -6.22 32.60
N CYS A 1052 24.43 -7.37 33.14
CA CYS A 1052 25.78 -7.54 33.68
C CYS A 1052 26.85 -7.54 32.57
N GLU A 1053 26.55 -8.17 31.43
CA GLU A 1053 27.40 -8.18 30.24
C GLU A 1053 27.67 -6.76 29.72
N ALA A 1054 26.66 -5.90 29.72
CA ALA A 1054 26.80 -4.48 29.33
C ALA A 1054 27.75 -3.67 30.25
N ASP A 1055 28.06 -4.19 31.44
CA ASP A 1055 28.96 -3.62 32.45
C ASP A 1055 30.22 -4.49 32.67
N GLY A 1056 30.45 -5.49 31.84
CA GLY A 1056 31.64 -6.35 31.89
C GLY A 1056 31.76 -7.20 33.16
N VAL A 1057 30.64 -7.51 33.83
CA VAL A 1057 30.60 -8.40 35.01
C VAL A 1057 29.65 -9.58 34.77
N SER A 1058 29.79 -10.62 35.55
CA SER A 1058 28.84 -11.74 35.59
C SER A 1058 27.84 -11.59 36.74
N PRO A 1059 26.60 -12.10 36.62
CA PRO A 1059 25.63 -12.04 37.72
C PRO A 1059 26.10 -12.64 39.04
N GLY A 1060 27.03 -13.61 39.01
CA GLY A 1060 27.62 -14.23 40.20
C GLY A 1060 28.56 -13.31 41.00
N GLU A 1061 29.08 -12.25 40.36
CA GLU A 1061 29.98 -11.26 40.96
C GLU A 1061 29.24 -10.10 41.65
N LEU A 1062 27.92 -10.03 41.53
CA LEU A 1062 27.11 -8.94 42.09
C LEU A 1062 26.96 -9.05 43.61
N ASP A 1063 27.30 -8.01 44.35
CA ASP A 1063 27.20 -8.02 45.83
C ASP A 1063 25.78 -8.38 46.29
N LEU A 1064 24.78 -7.88 45.59
CA LEU A 1064 23.37 -8.11 45.87
C LEU A 1064 22.55 -8.11 44.59
N ILE A 1065 21.51 -8.94 44.53
CA ILE A 1065 20.42 -8.77 43.55
C ILE A 1065 19.15 -8.30 44.27
N VAL A 1066 18.42 -7.40 43.62
CA VAL A 1066 17.07 -6.95 44.02
C VAL A 1066 16.11 -7.30 42.88
N PRO A 1067 15.62 -8.56 42.83
CA PRO A 1067 14.60 -8.94 41.88
C PRO A 1067 13.25 -8.32 42.25
N HIS A 1068 12.31 -8.30 41.30
CA HIS A 1068 10.91 -8.01 41.59
C HIS A 1068 10.39 -8.93 42.72
N GLN A 1069 9.69 -8.34 43.69
CA GLN A 1069 9.25 -8.99 44.92
C GLN A 1069 7.92 -9.76 44.73
N ALA A 1070 7.87 -10.63 43.70
CA ALA A 1070 6.67 -11.38 43.35
C ALA A 1070 6.27 -12.41 44.42
N ASN A 1071 7.24 -13.22 44.84
CA ASN A 1071 7.18 -14.16 45.94
C ASN A 1071 8.61 -14.63 46.28
N ALA A 1072 8.84 -15.07 47.53
CA ALA A 1072 10.16 -15.47 48.01
C ALA A 1072 10.71 -16.71 47.28
N ARG A 1073 9.85 -17.56 46.73
CA ARG A 1073 10.26 -18.78 46.02
C ARG A 1073 10.97 -18.47 44.71
N ILE A 1074 10.41 -17.57 43.89
CA ILE A 1074 11.03 -17.11 42.62
C ILE A 1074 12.39 -16.47 42.92
N ILE A 1075 12.46 -15.61 43.94
CA ILE A 1075 13.72 -14.93 44.33
C ILE A 1075 14.78 -15.95 44.75
N ASN A 1076 14.40 -16.93 45.58
CA ASN A 1076 15.29 -17.99 46.01
C ASN A 1076 15.77 -18.87 44.86
N ASP A 1077 14.91 -19.19 43.89
CA ASP A 1077 15.28 -19.96 42.71
C ASP A 1077 16.23 -19.19 41.79
N ILE A 1078 15.99 -17.89 41.57
CA ILE A 1078 16.91 -17.03 40.82
C ILE A 1078 18.27 -17.01 41.52
N ARG A 1079 18.31 -16.79 42.84
CA ARG A 1079 19.53 -16.82 43.65
C ARG A 1079 20.28 -18.14 43.49
N MET A 1080 19.59 -19.27 43.64
CA MET A 1080 20.20 -20.61 43.55
C MET A 1080 20.77 -20.89 42.16
N ARG A 1081 20.04 -20.55 41.09
CA ARG A 1081 20.48 -20.77 39.70
C ARG A 1081 21.62 -19.85 39.28
N LEU A 1082 21.73 -18.66 39.89
CA LEU A 1082 22.87 -17.78 39.73
C LEU A 1082 24.07 -18.16 40.61
N GLY A 1083 23.95 -19.16 41.49
CA GLY A 1083 25.03 -19.59 42.38
C GLY A 1083 25.38 -18.59 43.48
N LEU A 1084 24.44 -17.73 43.88
CA LEU A 1084 24.67 -16.68 44.88
C LEU A 1084 24.47 -17.20 46.31
N ASP A 1085 25.32 -16.77 47.25
CA ASP A 1085 25.23 -17.16 48.67
C ASP A 1085 23.91 -16.74 49.34
N PRO A 1086 23.47 -17.46 50.39
CA PRO A 1086 22.35 -17.03 51.22
C PRO A 1086 22.59 -15.61 51.77
N GLY A 1087 21.69 -14.67 51.44
CA GLY A 1087 21.81 -13.25 51.79
C GLY A 1087 22.16 -12.31 50.63
N ARG A 1088 22.62 -12.83 49.48
CA ARG A 1088 22.92 -12.03 48.27
C ARG A 1088 21.73 -11.81 47.33
N ALA A 1089 20.52 -12.16 47.76
CA ALA A 1089 19.28 -11.78 47.10
C ALA A 1089 18.34 -11.13 48.11
N PHE A 1090 17.94 -9.89 47.85
CA PHE A 1090 17.14 -9.11 48.78
C PHE A 1090 15.67 -9.48 48.72
N VAL A 1091 15.08 -9.74 49.89
CA VAL A 1091 13.68 -10.17 50.04
C VAL A 1091 12.97 -9.18 50.98
N HIS A 1092 12.12 -8.35 50.40
CA HIS A 1092 11.30 -7.33 51.05
C HIS A 1092 9.81 -7.53 50.74
N LEU A 1093 9.30 -8.73 50.98
CA LEU A 1093 7.88 -9.04 50.74
C LEU A 1093 7.13 -9.46 52.00
N ARG A 1094 7.85 -9.78 53.09
CA ARG A 1094 7.28 -10.41 54.28
C ARG A 1094 6.11 -9.62 54.87
N ASP A 1095 6.24 -8.31 55.00
CA ASP A 1095 5.25 -7.46 55.69
C ASP A 1095 4.61 -6.39 54.79
N VAL A 1096 4.84 -6.50 53.46
CA VAL A 1096 4.30 -5.57 52.46
C VAL A 1096 3.50 -6.26 51.36
N GLY A 1097 3.84 -7.49 51.00
CA GLY A 1097 3.29 -8.20 49.85
C GLY A 1097 3.90 -7.79 48.51
N ASN A 1098 3.37 -8.35 47.42
CA ASN A 1098 3.74 -8.00 46.06
C ASN A 1098 3.07 -6.68 45.66
N THR A 1099 3.86 -5.64 45.43
CA THR A 1099 3.41 -4.28 45.06
C THR A 1099 3.66 -3.95 43.59
N SER A 1100 3.83 -4.97 42.73
CA SER A 1100 4.07 -4.83 41.29
C SER A 1100 5.26 -3.89 40.98
N SER A 1101 5.06 -2.83 40.17
CA SER A 1101 6.12 -1.91 39.74
C SER A 1101 6.80 -1.21 40.93
N SER A 1102 6.11 -1.04 42.06
CA SER A 1102 6.64 -0.44 43.28
C SER A 1102 7.61 -1.33 44.06
N SER A 1103 7.72 -2.62 43.75
CA SER A 1103 8.47 -3.58 44.56
C SER A 1103 9.98 -3.37 44.57
N ILE A 1104 10.59 -3.05 43.42
CA ILE A 1104 12.03 -2.78 43.32
C ILE A 1104 12.40 -1.46 44.03
N PRO A 1105 11.76 -0.31 43.72
CA PRO A 1105 12.12 0.94 44.38
C PRO A 1105 11.85 0.92 45.89
N LEU A 1106 10.81 0.23 46.34
CA LEU A 1106 10.54 0.04 47.77
C LEU A 1106 11.66 -0.76 48.46
N ALA A 1107 12.11 -1.84 47.83
CA ALA A 1107 13.24 -2.63 48.32
C ALA A 1107 14.54 -1.80 48.38
N LEU A 1108 14.79 -0.96 47.38
CA LEU A 1108 15.95 -0.07 47.36
C LEU A 1108 15.89 1.01 48.46
N ALA A 1109 14.71 1.57 48.72
CA ALA A 1109 14.51 2.54 49.80
C ALA A 1109 14.79 1.95 51.18
N ASP A 1110 14.31 0.74 51.46
CA ASP A 1110 14.59 0.02 52.71
C ASP A 1110 16.09 -0.33 52.82
N LEU A 1111 16.70 -0.80 51.72
CA LEU A 1111 18.13 -1.10 51.69
C LEU A 1111 18.96 0.15 52.04
N ALA A 1112 18.60 1.32 51.51
CA ALA A 1112 19.26 2.59 51.81
C ALA A 1112 19.06 3.03 53.28
N SER A 1113 17.89 2.75 53.86
CA SER A 1113 17.62 3.08 55.27
C SER A 1113 18.42 2.24 56.26
N ARG A 1114 18.86 1.04 55.86
CA ARG A 1114 19.63 0.09 56.69
C ARG A 1114 21.14 0.36 56.72
N GLY A 1115 21.65 1.33 55.96
CA GLY A 1115 23.05 1.75 56.01
C GLY A 1115 23.79 1.68 54.67
N ALA A 1116 25.05 1.24 54.69
CA ALA A 1116 25.92 1.28 53.51
C ALA A 1116 25.43 0.34 52.40
N LEU A 1117 25.06 0.92 51.25
CA LEU A 1117 24.65 0.19 50.07
C LEU A 1117 25.80 -0.68 49.51
N PRO A 1118 25.48 -1.88 48.98
CA PRO A 1118 26.45 -2.68 48.23
C PRO A 1118 27.04 -1.92 47.04
N ARG A 1119 28.24 -2.30 46.59
CA ARG A 1119 28.91 -1.61 45.47
C ARG A 1119 28.24 -1.92 44.13
N SER A 1120 27.60 -3.08 44.02
CA SER A 1120 26.94 -3.56 42.81
C SER A 1120 25.61 -4.23 43.14
N ILE A 1121 24.52 -3.69 42.59
CA ILE A 1121 23.16 -4.18 42.82
C ILE A 1121 22.51 -4.51 41.46
N GLY A 1122 22.22 -5.78 41.23
CA GLY A 1122 21.49 -6.23 40.04
C GLY A 1122 19.99 -6.14 40.23
N LEU A 1123 19.30 -5.37 39.37
CA LEU A 1123 17.86 -5.25 39.34
C LEU A 1123 17.29 -6.12 38.23
N THR A 1124 16.18 -6.83 38.48
CA THR A 1124 15.50 -7.59 37.43
C THR A 1124 14.02 -7.77 37.73
N ALA A 1125 13.17 -7.75 36.70
CA ALA A 1125 11.72 -7.88 36.82
C ALA A 1125 11.08 -8.66 35.66
N PHE A 1126 9.95 -9.29 35.96
CA PHE A 1126 9.00 -9.91 35.03
C PHE A 1126 7.62 -9.33 35.34
N GLY A 1127 6.93 -8.77 34.34
CA GLY A 1127 5.60 -8.16 34.46
C GLY A 1127 4.51 -8.87 33.66
N ALA A 1128 3.25 -8.62 34.04
CA ALA A 1128 2.08 -8.97 33.23
C ALA A 1128 2.17 -8.39 31.81
N GLY A 1129 1.61 -9.10 30.83
CA GLY A 1129 1.87 -8.83 29.40
C GLY A 1129 3.26 -9.28 28.91
N PHE A 1130 3.94 -10.12 29.69
CA PHE A 1130 5.22 -10.76 29.33
C PHE A 1130 6.32 -9.74 28.97
N THR A 1131 6.41 -8.71 29.81
CA THR A 1131 7.46 -7.69 29.79
C THR A 1131 8.57 -8.04 30.77
N PHE A 1132 9.83 -7.85 30.38
CA PHE A 1132 11.00 -8.19 31.18
C PHE A 1132 12.00 -7.04 31.18
N GLY A 1133 12.68 -6.84 32.30
CA GLY A 1133 13.74 -5.84 32.40
C GLY A 1133 14.84 -6.28 33.35
N ALA A 1134 16.04 -5.74 33.14
CA ALA A 1134 17.12 -5.78 34.13
C ALA A 1134 17.99 -4.53 34.02
N ALA A 1135 18.65 -4.17 35.12
CA ALA A 1135 19.60 -3.08 35.16
C ALA A 1135 20.67 -3.33 36.23
N LEU A 1136 21.82 -2.68 36.12
CA LEU A 1136 22.86 -2.72 37.12
C LEU A 1136 23.04 -1.34 37.76
N LEU A 1137 22.96 -1.30 39.09
CA LEU A 1137 23.19 -0.11 39.89
C LEU A 1137 24.55 -0.20 40.60
N ARG A 1138 25.42 0.77 40.38
CA ARG A 1138 26.76 0.87 40.96
C ARG A 1138 26.80 1.98 42.02
N GLY A 1139 27.29 1.67 43.22
CA GLY A 1139 27.46 2.68 44.27
C GLY A 1139 28.47 3.76 43.87
N GLU A 1140 28.34 4.98 44.39
CA GLU A 1140 29.30 6.06 44.14
C GLU A 1140 30.64 5.79 44.85
N GLU A 1141 31.77 5.93 44.15
CA GLU A 1141 33.10 5.76 44.75
C GLU A 1141 33.35 6.80 45.85
N ARG A 1142 33.69 6.36 47.06
CA ARG A 1142 34.14 7.29 48.11
C ARG A 1142 35.53 7.83 47.74
N PRO A 1143 35.77 9.16 47.77
CA PRO A 1143 37.11 9.70 47.59
C PRO A 1143 38.04 9.14 48.68
N ALA A 1144 39.23 8.70 48.26
CA ALA A 1144 40.25 8.18 49.17
C ALA A 1144 40.58 9.21 50.26
N ARG A 1145 40.58 8.78 51.53
CA ARG A 1145 41.07 9.61 52.64
C ARG A 1145 42.52 10.02 52.34
N PRO A 1146 42.90 11.30 52.50
CA PRO A 1146 44.30 11.68 52.40
C PRO A 1146 45.09 10.97 53.50
N ALA A 1147 46.19 10.33 53.12
CA ALA A 1147 47.11 9.72 54.06
C ALA A 1147 47.61 10.78 55.04
N ARG A 1148 47.51 10.50 56.35
CA ARG A 1148 48.25 11.22 57.37
C ARG A 1148 49.68 10.67 57.37
N GLY A 1149 50.67 11.55 57.23
CA GLY A 1149 52.10 11.25 57.40
C GLY A 1149 52.89 11.57 56.15
#